data_AF-A0A913Y5M2-F1
#
_entry.id   AF-A0A913Y5M2-F1
#
_cell.length_a   1.000
_cell.length_b   1.000
_cell.length_c   1.000
_cell.angle_alpha   90.00
_cell.angle_beta   90.00
_cell.angle_gamma   90.00
#
_symmetry.space_group_name_H-M   'P 1'
#
loop_
_entity.id
_entity.type
_entity.pdbx_description
1 polymer ?
#
loop_
_entity_poly.entity_id
_entity_poly.type
_entity_poly.pdbx_seq_one_letter_code
_entity_poly.pdbx_strand_id
1 'polypeptide(L)'
;MENYKLHQRLGKGAQGAVFLVENKHDKKKYVLKKVECNDESEANKAFKEAMALQELKHPYTCGYKEFFVTWDKEESAMFVCIVMKYYKLGDLDKALKQRRSKGEAIGEMVLKKWFGQTISALVFVHDKQVIHRDLKPSNIFMEDTGDVIIGDFGVATIMDDARTRTRTTVGTMNWMAPEVLERPYDERSDVWSLGCIFLEMATCGFMDSAQMSSVLFQIKQSPQILEETLEQIKNKQKYSSDLCQLIRTMLRRNFQQRPSAKELLDLPYVKSCMALQDKKSKIGSGSAKKGAPTDKKKASVKAVPKDKGVAGVLQYMKENKETEACQVEAFKHIEKITREQGVSLNGATQKSVAATMKSNIGCQKIQIYGCKIFVNILPNADESEVVFTADVIQPVVLALRSHSGSSELQTNACQLLMLLSADEAAAEVIGRLGGVQDVLASMRAFPDNVEIASNCCAALWSLAVNENNCKIVTTERGLQDVCNAMERHSNVVELVEAACSALWSLSMEDENIELMADLSVPDQLMSSIVEHKKEAKVVKNACMALASIVEADEMCAYKVIAFEDNTGLQIIMDSYKGLKQNEEVVENICVLFSELVEYDEIREEMASLKVHTVLAEAKMNFPTNEEIVTPAASALVMLGGGSRSGRRGSSARSRPRSAARK
;
A
#
# COMPACT_ATOMS: atom_id res chain seq x y z
N MET A 1 18.74 42.33 6.48
CA MET A 1 20.06 41.98 7.06
C MET A 1 20.58 42.96 8.12
N GLU A 2 20.04 44.18 8.23
CA GLU A 2 20.60 45.24 9.10
C GLU A 2 20.64 44.91 10.60
N ASN A 3 19.71 44.08 11.08
CA ASN A 3 19.63 43.64 12.48
C ASN A 3 20.64 42.56 12.88
N TYR A 4 21.43 42.05 11.93
CA TYR A 4 22.31 40.90 12.13
C TYR A 4 23.76 41.26 11.81
N LYS A 5 24.68 40.83 12.67
CA LYS A 5 26.13 40.84 12.43
C LYS A 5 26.53 39.46 11.90
N LEU A 6 27.14 39.41 10.73
CA LEU A 6 27.66 38.18 10.15
C LEU A 6 28.92 37.73 10.90
N HIS A 7 29.00 36.45 11.30
CA HIS A 7 30.19 35.89 11.93
C HIS A 7 30.96 34.97 10.99
N GLN A 8 30.38 33.81 10.67
CA GLN A 8 31.05 32.75 9.92
C GLN A 8 30.04 32.09 8.99
N ARG A 9 30.49 31.70 7.80
CA ARG A 9 29.72 30.81 6.93
C ARG A 9 29.81 29.38 7.47
N LEU A 10 28.66 28.79 7.79
CA LEU A 10 28.56 27.41 8.30
C LEU A 10 28.50 26.38 7.16
N GLY A 11 28.02 26.78 5.97
CA GLY A 11 27.98 25.91 4.79
C GLY A 11 27.59 26.61 3.48
N LYS A 12 27.90 25.96 2.35
CA LYS A 12 27.40 26.26 1.01
C LYS A 12 26.84 24.96 0.43
N GLY A 13 25.54 24.90 0.15
CA GLY A 13 24.89 23.73 -0.45
C GLY A 13 24.03 24.11 -1.64
N ALA A 14 23.43 23.11 -2.30
CA ALA A 14 22.53 23.32 -3.45
C ALA A 14 21.29 24.18 -3.13
N GLN A 15 20.96 24.31 -1.84
CA GLN A 15 19.83 25.08 -1.31
C GLN A 15 20.19 26.52 -0.90
N GLY A 16 21.45 26.94 -1.03
CA GLY A 16 21.93 28.27 -0.69
C GLY A 16 23.02 28.31 0.39
N ALA A 17 23.21 29.48 1.00
CA ALA A 17 24.30 29.74 1.94
C ALA A 17 23.79 29.84 3.38
N VAL A 18 24.50 29.20 4.31
CA VAL A 18 24.15 29.19 5.74
C VAL A 18 25.21 29.93 6.53
N PHE A 19 24.79 30.86 7.38
CA PHE A 19 25.67 31.71 8.16
C PHE A 19 25.33 31.67 9.64
N LEU A 20 26.36 31.69 10.48
CA LEU A 20 26.24 32.07 11.88
C LEU A 20 26.17 33.59 11.95
N VAL A 21 25.11 34.10 12.58
CA VAL A 21 24.88 35.52 12.77
C VAL A 21 24.64 35.82 14.25
N GLU A 22 24.91 37.06 14.66
CA GLU A 22 24.55 37.57 15.97
C GLU A 22 23.52 38.68 15.78
N ASN A 23 22.40 38.60 16.47
CA ASN A 23 21.42 39.67 16.44
C ASN A 23 21.96 40.87 17.24
N LYS A 24 21.95 42.05 16.61
CA LYS A 24 22.58 43.25 17.19
C LYS A 24 21.89 43.75 18.45
N HIS A 25 20.62 43.41 18.65
CA HIS A 25 19.78 43.84 19.79
C HIS A 25 19.93 42.92 20.99
N ASP A 26 19.67 41.61 20.82
CA ASP A 26 19.69 40.64 21.94
C ASP A 26 21.06 39.99 22.19
N LYS A 27 22.05 40.26 21.31
CA LYS A 27 23.41 39.68 21.33
C LYS A 27 23.46 38.15 21.30
N LYS A 28 22.36 37.47 20.95
CA LYS A 28 22.30 36.02 20.80
C LYS A 28 22.72 35.61 19.40
N LYS A 29 23.33 34.42 19.32
CA LYS A 29 23.71 33.78 18.07
C LYS A 29 22.54 33.04 17.45
N TYR A 30 22.40 33.16 16.14
CA TYR A 30 21.38 32.52 15.32
C TYR A 30 22.03 31.96 14.05
N VAL A 31 21.31 31.07 13.38
CA VAL A 31 21.63 30.62 12.03
C VAL A 31 20.76 31.37 11.05
N LEU A 32 21.39 31.97 10.03
CA LEU A 32 20.71 32.61 8.91
C LEU A 32 20.95 31.76 7.66
N LYS A 33 19.88 31.20 7.11
CA LYS A 33 19.89 30.49 5.83
C LYS A 33 19.37 31.44 4.74
N LYS A 34 20.18 31.69 3.71
CA LYS A 34 19.79 32.43 2.50
C LYS A 34 19.38 31.45 1.41
N VAL A 35 18.15 31.58 0.92
CA VAL A 35 17.60 30.79 -0.20
C VAL A 35 17.41 31.73 -1.39
N GLU A 36 18.13 31.48 -2.48
CA GLU A 36 18.08 32.26 -3.72
C GLU A 36 16.74 32.03 -4.45
N CYS A 37 16.15 33.12 -4.94
CA CYS A 37 14.92 33.15 -5.72
C CYS A 37 15.19 33.83 -7.06
N ASN A 38 14.56 33.32 -8.13
CA ASN A 38 14.74 33.83 -9.49
C ASN A 38 14.12 35.22 -9.67
N ASP A 39 12.97 35.45 -9.02
CA ASP A 39 12.19 36.67 -9.15
C ASP A 39 11.40 36.97 -7.87
N GLU A 40 10.72 38.12 -7.86
CA GLU A 40 9.92 38.61 -6.74
C GLU A 40 8.69 37.74 -6.48
N SER A 41 8.10 37.13 -7.51
CA SER A 41 6.95 36.24 -7.37
C SER A 41 7.34 34.97 -6.61
N GLU A 42 8.46 34.35 -7.00
CA GLU A 42 9.04 33.22 -6.30
C GLU A 42 9.42 33.60 -4.86
N ALA A 43 10.08 34.74 -4.66
CA ALA A 43 10.45 35.20 -3.33
C ALA A 43 9.23 35.40 -2.42
N ASN A 44 8.13 35.95 -2.95
CA ASN A 44 6.89 36.16 -2.21
C ASN A 44 6.17 34.84 -1.89
N LYS A 45 6.16 33.87 -2.82
CA LYS A 45 5.60 32.53 -2.58
C LYS A 45 6.40 31.79 -1.51
N ALA A 46 7.71 31.75 -1.68
CA ALA A 46 8.68 31.17 -0.75
C ALA A 46 8.57 31.79 0.66
N PHE A 47 8.42 33.11 0.73
CA PHE A 47 8.21 33.82 1.99
C PHE A 47 6.89 33.44 2.67
N LYS A 48 5.78 33.37 1.93
CA LYS A 48 4.48 32.94 2.47
C LYS A 48 4.52 31.50 3.02
N GLU A 49 5.18 30.58 2.31
CA GLU A 49 5.36 29.20 2.76
C GLU A 49 6.26 29.13 4.01
N ALA A 50 7.32 29.93 4.05
CA ALA A 50 8.21 30.01 5.22
C ALA A 50 7.50 30.55 6.47
N MET A 51 6.55 31.48 6.32
CA MET A 51 5.78 32.04 7.42
C MET A 51 4.94 30.98 8.17
N ALA A 52 4.48 29.92 7.49
CA ALA A 52 3.78 28.81 8.14
C ALA A 52 4.63 28.10 9.20
N LEU A 53 5.97 28.13 9.06
CA LEU A 53 6.91 27.53 9.99
C LEU A 53 7.03 28.30 11.31
N GLN A 54 6.68 29.59 11.33
CA GLN A 54 6.73 30.41 12.54
C GLN A 54 5.73 29.92 13.61
N GLU A 55 4.65 29.26 13.17
CA GLU A 55 3.63 28.68 14.04
C GLU A 55 4.02 27.30 14.61
N LEU A 56 5.13 26.70 14.15
CA LEU A 56 5.61 25.41 14.62
C LEU A 56 6.35 25.51 15.97
N LYS A 57 5.59 25.80 17.03
CA LYS A 57 6.08 25.92 18.40
C LYS A 57 5.91 24.62 19.18
N HIS A 58 6.97 23.82 19.23
CA HIS A 58 7.03 22.58 20.01
C HIS A 58 8.42 22.39 20.64
N PRO A 59 8.55 21.78 21.85
CA PRO A 59 9.85 21.67 22.54
C PRO A 59 10.95 20.94 21.76
N TYR A 60 10.56 20.08 20.80
CA TYR A 60 11.45 19.28 19.98
C TYR A 60 11.44 19.67 18.49
N THR A 61 10.92 20.86 18.15
CA THR A 61 11.05 21.48 16.82
C THR A 61 12.00 22.68 16.86
N CYS A 62 12.61 22.99 15.72
CA CYS A 62 13.54 24.11 15.60
C CYS A 62 12.85 25.45 15.90
N GLY A 63 13.52 26.28 16.71
CA GLY A 63 13.03 27.63 17.01
C GLY A 63 13.28 28.60 15.87
N TYR A 64 12.25 28.91 15.08
CA TYR A 64 12.29 29.98 14.09
C TYR A 64 12.11 31.34 14.76
N LYS A 65 13.00 32.29 14.46
CA LYS A 65 12.95 33.65 15.03
C LYS A 65 12.21 34.61 14.11
N GLU A 66 12.64 34.70 12.86
CA GLU A 66 12.04 35.60 11.86
C GLU A 66 12.40 35.15 10.45
N PHE A 67 11.63 35.67 9.49
CA PHE A 67 11.80 35.48 8.06
C PHE A 67 11.80 36.87 7.40
N PHE A 68 12.61 37.07 6.36
CA PHE A 68 12.56 38.30 5.57
C PHE A 68 13.14 38.07 4.17
N VAL A 69 12.71 38.90 3.21
CA VAL A 69 13.28 38.92 1.85
C VAL A 69 14.36 40.01 1.77
N THR A 70 15.44 39.75 1.04
CA THR A 70 16.50 40.73 0.78
C THR A 70 16.98 40.61 -0.65
N TRP A 71 17.31 41.73 -1.29
CA TRP A 71 18.09 41.75 -2.53
C TRP A 71 19.58 41.77 -2.18
N ASP A 72 20.38 40.90 -2.80
CA ASP A 72 21.84 40.96 -2.70
C ASP A 72 22.39 41.62 -3.95
N LYS A 73 23.08 42.77 -3.78
CA LYS A 73 23.61 43.55 -4.90
C LYS A 73 24.79 42.83 -5.58
N GLU A 74 25.57 42.05 -4.84
CA GLU A 74 26.75 41.37 -5.38
C GLU A 74 26.33 40.15 -6.22
N GLU A 75 25.36 39.38 -5.75
CA GLU A 75 24.85 38.21 -6.46
C GLU A 75 23.73 38.55 -7.46
N SER A 76 23.27 39.82 -7.50
CA SER A 76 22.18 40.29 -8.36
C SER A 76 20.94 39.40 -8.33
N ALA A 77 20.55 38.95 -7.12
CA ALA A 77 19.46 38.02 -6.90
C ALA A 77 18.66 38.35 -5.63
N MET A 78 17.40 37.89 -5.60
CA MET A 78 16.54 37.95 -4.41
C MET A 78 16.78 36.74 -3.51
N PHE A 79 16.76 36.95 -2.20
CA PHE A 79 16.92 35.90 -1.22
C PHE A 79 15.82 35.92 -0.16
N VAL A 80 15.22 34.77 0.09
CA VAL A 80 14.47 34.53 1.32
C VAL A 80 15.46 34.14 2.42
N CYS A 81 15.47 34.91 3.50
CA CYS A 81 16.31 34.68 4.66
C CYS A 81 15.48 34.07 5.79
N ILE A 82 15.96 32.94 6.32
CA ILE A 82 15.35 32.21 7.43
C ILE A 82 16.28 32.31 8.62
N VAL A 83 15.83 32.94 9.71
CA VAL A 83 16.60 33.05 10.95
C VAL A 83 16.07 32.05 11.97
N MET A 84 16.94 31.15 12.42
CA MET A 84 16.61 30.09 13.37
C MET A 84 17.62 30.01 14.52
N LYS A 85 17.25 29.34 15.61
CA LYS A 85 18.11 29.12 16.77
C LYS A 85 19.43 28.45 16.37
N TYR A 86 20.54 28.89 16.96
CA TYR A 86 21.83 28.22 16.82
C TYR A 86 22.01 27.11 17.87
N TYR A 87 22.22 25.88 17.41
CA TYR A 87 22.48 24.71 18.25
C TYR A 87 23.98 24.43 18.34
N LYS A 88 24.57 24.71 19.50
CA LYS A 88 26.03 24.72 19.68
C LYS A 88 26.67 23.33 19.54
N LEU A 89 25.94 22.25 19.90
CA LEU A 89 26.44 20.89 19.77
C LEU A 89 26.34 20.35 18.33
N GLY A 90 25.79 21.13 17.40
CA GLY A 90 25.63 20.74 16.01
C GLY A 90 24.48 19.75 15.81
N ASP A 91 24.69 18.82 14.88
CA ASP A 91 23.69 17.91 14.34
C ASP A 91 24.02 16.44 14.63
N LEU A 92 23.02 15.58 14.50
CA LEU A 92 23.10 14.16 14.79
C LEU A 92 24.05 13.43 13.81
N ASP A 93 24.16 13.88 12.55
CA ASP A 93 25.11 13.31 11.57
C ASP A 93 26.56 13.39 12.08
N LYS A 94 27.00 14.56 12.55
CA LYS A 94 28.33 14.72 13.16
C LYS A 94 28.52 13.83 14.38
N ALA A 95 27.50 13.72 15.23
CA ALA A 95 27.54 12.88 16.42
C ALA A 95 27.70 11.39 16.08
N LEU A 96 26.95 10.92 15.07
CA LEU A 96 27.01 9.54 14.61
C LEU A 96 28.34 9.22 13.96
N LYS A 97 28.88 10.11 13.11
CA LYS A 97 30.22 9.94 12.52
C LYS A 97 31.30 9.82 13.59
N GLN A 98 31.26 10.66 14.62
CA GLN A 98 32.24 10.63 15.70
C GLN A 98 32.16 9.37 16.57
N ARG A 99 30.95 8.89 16.89
CA ARG A 99 30.77 7.63 17.63
C ARG A 99 31.18 6.43 16.80
N ARG A 100 30.80 6.41 15.54
CA ARG A 100 31.11 5.33 14.59
C ARG A 100 32.62 5.20 14.38
N SER A 101 33.36 6.30 14.28
CA SER A 101 34.83 6.27 14.19
C SER A 101 35.51 5.68 15.43
N LYS A 102 34.80 5.63 16.57
CA LYS A 102 35.27 5.02 17.82
C LYS A 102 34.67 3.63 18.07
N GLY A 103 33.77 3.14 17.22
CA GLY A 103 33.02 1.91 17.45
C GLY A 103 32.10 1.97 18.68
N GLU A 104 31.65 3.18 19.07
CA GLU A 104 30.82 3.37 20.27
C GLU A 104 29.34 3.13 19.98
N ALA A 105 28.75 2.17 20.68
CA ALA A 105 27.32 1.92 20.66
C ALA A 105 26.52 3.00 21.39
N ILE A 106 25.27 3.19 20.96
CA ILE A 106 24.32 4.09 21.63
C ILE A 106 23.45 3.26 22.59
N GLY A 107 23.40 3.60 23.87
CA GLY A 107 22.56 2.85 24.81
C GLY A 107 21.07 2.93 24.43
N GLU A 108 20.33 1.81 24.57
CA GLU A 108 18.91 1.75 24.20
C GLU A 108 18.06 2.80 24.94
N MET A 109 18.42 3.16 26.17
CA MET A 109 17.74 4.24 26.91
C MET A 109 17.85 5.61 26.21
N VAL A 110 18.99 5.87 25.57
CA VAL A 110 19.19 7.09 24.76
C VAL A 110 18.34 7.02 23.50
N LEU A 111 18.29 5.85 22.84
CA LEU A 111 17.41 5.62 21.69
C LEU A 111 15.94 5.85 22.07
N LYS A 112 15.47 5.30 23.19
CA LYS A 112 14.12 5.51 23.71
C LYS A 112 13.82 6.99 23.95
N LYS A 113 14.75 7.70 24.61
CA LYS A 113 14.61 9.14 24.88
C LYS A 113 14.48 9.92 23.58
N TRP A 114 15.42 9.76 22.64
CA TRP A 114 15.43 10.51 21.39
C TRP A 114 14.28 10.12 20.46
N PHE A 115 13.82 8.85 20.51
CA PHE A 115 12.65 8.42 19.77
C PHE A 115 11.41 9.16 20.27
N GLY A 116 11.19 9.20 21.60
CA GLY A 116 10.08 9.94 22.19
C GLY A 116 10.08 11.44 21.82
N GLN A 117 11.26 12.05 21.71
CA GLN A 117 11.40 13.46 21.33
C GLN A 117 11.06 13.70 19.86
N THR A 118 11.63 12.89 18.97
CA THR A 118 11.43 13.00 17.53
C THR A 118 10.02 12.63 17.10
N ILE A 119 9.43 11.56 17.65
CA ILE A 119 8.05 11.19 17.32
C ILE A 119 7.04 12.23 17.81
N SER A 120 7.27 12.80 19.00
CA SER A 120 6.43 13.88 19.53
C SER A 120 6.45 15.12 18.62
N ALA A 121 7.64 15.50 18.12
CA ALA A 121 7.77 16.57 17.14
C ALA A 121 7.07 16.25 15.82
N LEU A 122 7.24 15.04 15.26
CA LEU A 122 6.60 14.66 14.00
C LEU A 122 5.08 14.67 14.11
N VAL A 123 4.50 14.10 15.18
CA VAL A 123 3.04 14.13 15.40
C VAL A 123 2.52 15.57 15.43
N PHE A 124 3.19 16.47 16.15
CA PHE A 124 2.81 17.87 16.20
C PHE A 124 2.84 18.57 14.83
N VAL A 125 3.89 18.32 14.04
CA VAL A 125 4.07 18.95 12.73
C VAL A 125 3.08 18.37 11.70
N HIS A 126 2.84 17.06 11.73
CA HIS A 126 1.86 16.38 10.87
C HIS A 126 0.42 16.81 11.20
N ASP A 127 0.06 16.98 12.49
CA ASP A 127 -1.25 17.53 12.90
C ASP A 127 -1.46 18.98 12.41
N LYS A 128 -0.37 19.71 12.08
CA LYS A 128 -0.39 21.04 11.44
C LYS A 128 -0.38 20.96 9.90
N GLN A 129 -0.56 19.78 9.32
CA GLN A 129 -0.53 19.52 7.88
C GLN A 129 0.80 19.90 7.20
N VAL A 130 1.90 19.87 7.95
CA VAL A 130 3.25 20.08 7.43
C VAL A 130 3.95 18.72 7.33
N ILE A 131 4.54 18.43 6.17
CA ILE A 131 5.38 17.23 5.94
C ILE A 131 6.83 17.72 5.85
N HIS A 132 7.78 17.05 6.53
CA HIS A 132 9.17 17.50 6.55
C HIS A 132 9.88 17.26 5.21
N ARG A 133 9.68 16.10 4.56
CA ARG A 133 10.18 15.75 3.20
C ARG A 133 11.70 15.58 3.02
N ASP A 134 12.51 15.98 4.00
CA ASP A 134 13.98 15.88 3.98
C ASP A 134 14.51 15.54 5.38
N LEU A 135 13.82 14.65 6.10
CA LEU A 135 14.25 14.24 7.44
C LEU A 135 15.51 13.35 7.32
N LYS A 136 16.59 13.76 7.98
CA LYS A 136 17.89 13.07 7.98
C LYS A 136 18.72 13.48 9.22
N PRO A 137 19.80 12.76 9.56
CA PRO A 137 20.58 13.06 10.77
C PRO A 137 21.15 14.49 10.80
N SER A 138 21.50 15.09 9.67
CA SER A 138 21.99 16.49 9.63
C SER A 138 20.91 17.54 9.89
N ASN A 139 19.63 17.14 9.86
CA ASN A 139 18.46 17.97 10.18
C ASN A 139 17.89 17.71 11.59
N ILE A 140 18.60 16.91 12.40
CA ILE A 140 18.30 16.72 13.83
C ILE A 140 19.42 17.36 14.65
N PHE A 141 19.12 18.47 15.32
CA PHE A 141 20.07 19.22 16.13
C PHE A 141 20.13 18.71 17.57
N MET A 142 21.27 18.93 18.22
CA MET A 142 21.47 18.56 19.62
C MET A 142 21.53 19.80 20.52
N GLU A 143 20.76 19.77 21.61
CA GLU A 143 20.78 20.79 22.65
C GLU A 143 21.80 20.43 23.74
N ASP A 144 22.30 21.42 24.48
CA ASP A 144 23.22 21.22 25.62
C ASP A 144 22.66 20.31 26.71
N THR A 145 21.34 20.24 26.87
CA THR A 145 20.61 19.31 27.74
C THR A 145 20.67 17.84 27.28
N GLY A 146 21.24 17.55 26.10
CA GLY A 146 21.27 16.23 25.47
C GLY A 146 19.92 15.80 24.88
N ASP A 147 19.03 16.75 24.62
CA ASP A 147 17.79 16.56 23.86
C ASP A 147 18.05 16.74 22.36
N VAL A 148 17.24 16.07 21.54
CA VAL A 148 17.28 16.19 20.07
C VAL A 148 16.11 17.05 19.57
N ILE A 149 16.38 17.85 18.54
CA ILE A 149 15.46 18.84 17.99
C ILE A 149 15.38 18.64 16.47
N ILE A 150 14.18 18.40 15.93
CA ILE A 150 13.97 18.32 14.49
C ILE A 150 13.97 19.74 13.90
N GLY A 151 14.69 19.96 12.81
CA GLY A 151 14.75 21.26 12.14
C GLY A 151 14.86 21.18 10.63
N ASP A 152 14.96 22.35 9.99
CA ASP A 152 15.01 22.52 8.53
C ASP A 152 13.73 22.05 7.79
N PHE A 153 12.56 22.24 8.41
CA PHE A 153 11.22 22.08 7.79
C PHE A 153 10.97 23.01 6.60
N GLY A 154 11.89 23.94 6.30
CA GLY A 154 11.62 25.07 5.42
C GLY A 154 11.92 24.81 3.95
N VAL A 155 13.04 24.17 3.60
CA VAL A 155 13.48 24.25 2.20
C VAL A 155 12.70 23.36 1.24
N ALA A 156 12.23 22.20 1.69
CA ALA A 156 11.38 21.33 0.86
C ALA A 156 9.93 21.83 0.71
N THR A 157 9.54 22.77 1.56
CA THR A 157 8.22 23.41 1.58
C THR A 157 8.21 24.73 0.81
N ILE A 158 9.39 25.35 0.66
CA ILE A 158 9.63 26.68 0.04
C ILE A 158 10.06 26.58 -1.44
N MET A 159 10.62 25.44 -1.86
CA MET A 159 11.10 25.21 -3.23
C MET A 159 10.14 24.32 -4.00
N ASP A 160 9.86 24.68 -5.26
CA ASP A 160 9.00 23.90 -6.15
C ASP A 160 9.51 22.45 -6.29
N ASP A 161 8.61 21.47 -6.34
CA ASP A 161 8.92 20.03 -6.28
C ASP A 161 9.89 19.57 -7.40
N ALA A 162 9.95 20.29 -8.52
CA ALA A 162 10.92 20.05 -9.60
C ALA A 162 12.33 20.56 -9.27
N ARG A 163 12.47 21.65 -8.51
CA ARG A 163 13.77 22.24 -8.11
C ARG A 163 14.40 21.48 -6.95
N THR A 164 13.60 20.91 -6.04
CA THR A 164 14.08 20.00 -4.97
C THR A 164 14.65 18.70 -5.55
N ARG A 165 13.97 18.10 -6.54
CA ARG A 165 14.44 16.87 -7.22
C ARG A 165 15.78 17.05 -7.94
N THR A 166 15.94 18.13 -8.72
CA THR A 166 17.16 18.38 -9.53
C THR A 166 18.40 18.74 -8.70
N ARG A 167 18.22 19.19 -7.45
CA ARG A 167 19.31 19.64 -6.56
C ARG A 167 19.72 18.62 -5.50
N THR A 168 19.08 17.45 -5.46
CA THR A 168 19.37 16.39 -4.49
C THR A 168 20.53 15.51 -4.97
N THR A 169 21.67 15.54 -4.28
CA THR A 169 22.82 14.67 -4.59
C THR A 169 22.54 13.21 -4.18
N VAL A 170 23.15 12.25 -4.90
CA VAL A 170 23.01 10.79 -4.69
C VAL A 170 23.16 10.38 -3.22
N GLY A 171 24.03 11.03 -2.44
CA GLY A 171 24.23 10.76 -1.00
C GLY A 171 23.11 11.24 -0.06
N THR A 172 22.23 12.14 -0.50
CA THR A 172 21.08 12.64 0.29
C THR A 172 19.88 11.68 0.20
N MET A 173 19.88 10.75 -0.75
CA MET A 173 18.77 9.83 -0.95
C MET A 173 18.70 8.72 0.11
N ASN A 174 19.72 8.49 0.95
CA ASN A 174 19.77 7.34 1.87
C ASN A 174 18.54 7.24 2.80
N TRP A 175 18.08 8.35 3.37
CA TRP A 175 16.93 8.38 4.29
C TRP A 175 15.60 8.63 3.58
N MET A 176 15.61 8.88 2.28
CA MET A 176 14.40 9.10 1.49
C MET A 176 13.65 7.78 1.30
N ALA A 177 12.33 7.82 1.51
CA ALA A 177 11.46 6.67 1.33
C ALA A 177 11.39 6.26 -0.16
N PRO A 178 11.23 4.96 -0.46
CA PRO A 178 11.24 4.47 -1.84
C PRO A 178 10.15 5.15 -2.70
N GLU A 179 8.99 5.43 -2.13
CA GLU A 179 7.84 6.02 -2.85
C GLU A 179 8.03 7.50 -3.24
N VAL A 180 8.98 8.22 -2.64
CA VAL A 180 9.19 9.66 -2.90
C VAL A 180 9.63 9.92 -4.35
N LEU A 181 10.19 8.91 -5.02
CA LEU A 181 10.55 8.96 -6.44
C LEU A 181 9.36 8.69 -7.37
N GLU A 182 8.31 8.01 -6.90
CA GLU A 182 7.26 7.41 -7.73
C GLU A 182 5.88 8.07 -7.58
N ARG A 183 5.59 8.77 -6.47
CA ARG A 183 4.30 9.44 -6.12
C ARG A 183 3.08 8.48 -6.09
N PRO A 184 2.14 8.66 -5.16
CA PRO A 184 2.04 9.72 -4.13
C PRO A 184 2.92 9.47 -2.90
N TYR A 185 3.29 10.54 -2.19
CA TYR A 185 3.97 10.50 -0.89
C TYR A 185 3.16 11.31 0.13
N ASP A 186 3.16 10.91 1.39
CA ASP A 186 2.41 11.56 2.48
C ASP A 186 3.29 11.70 3.75
N GLU A 187 2.70 12.02 4.90
CA GLU A 187 3.44 12.18 6.16
C GLU A 187 4.18 10.90 6.62
N ARG A 188 3.83 9.73 6.08
CA ARG A 188 4.49 8.44 6.39
C ARG A 188 5.86 8.33 5.73
N SER A 189 6.16 9.15 4.72
CA SER A 189 7.52 9.23 4.19
C SER A 189 8.51 9.76 5.23
N ASP A 190 8.08 10.68 6.11
CA ASP A 190 8.91 11.13 7.25
C ASP A 190 9.13 10.01 8.27
N VAL A 191 8.16 9.09 8.43
CA VAL A 191 8.28 7.92 9.32
C VAL A 191 9.36 6.96 8.82
N TRP A 192 9.46 6.75 7.50
CA TRP A 192 10.56 5.96 6.94
C TRP A 192 11.91 6.61 7.19
N SER A 193 12.01 7.91 6.94
CA SER A 193 13.23 8.66 7.20
C SER A 193 13.65 8.54 8.66
N LEU A 194 12.70 8.62 9.60
CA LEU A 194 12.96 8.37 11.02
C LEU A 194 13.41 6.93 11.27
N GLY A 195 12.80 5.95 10.60
CA GLY A 195 13.22 4.55 10.61
C GLY A 195 14.68 4.36 10.19
N CYS A 196 15.09 4.99 9.09
CA CYS A 196 16.47 4.95 8.60
C CYS A 196 17.45 5.55 9.62
N ILE A 197 17.07 6.68 10.24
CA ILE A 197 17.87 7.34 11.29
C ILE A 197 18.06 6.39 12.48
N PHE A 198 16.98 5.76 12.96
CA PHE A 198 17.07 4.86 14.10
C PHE A 198 17.78 3.54 13.79
N LEU A 199 17.69 3.04 12.56
CA LEU A 199 18.51 1.92 12.09
C LEU A 199 20.00 2.30 12.11
N GLU A 200 20.35 3.47 11.58
CA GLU A 200 21.72 3.98 11.57
C GLU A 200 22.27 4.19 12.98
N MET A 201 21.46 4.70 13.90
CA MET A 201 21.82 4.82 15.31
C MET A 201 22.07 3.45 15.96
N ALA A 202 21.23 2.45 15.66
CA ALA A 202 21.32 1.12 16.23
C ALA A 202 22.53 0.32 15.73
N THR A 203 23.06 0.63 14.54
CA THR A 203 24.26 -0.02 13.97
C THR A 203 25.57 0.71 14.28
N CYS A 204 25.50 1.88 14.92
CA CYS A 204 26.64 2.79 15.10
C CYS A 204 27.86 2.15 15.79
N GLY A 205 27.64 1.17 16.67
CA GLY A 205 28.70 0.47 17.39
C GLY A 205 29.41 -0.66 16.62
N PHE A 206 28.98 -1.00 15.40
CA PHE A 206 29.56 -2.16 14.69
C PHE A 206 29.57 -2.09 13.16
N MET A 207 28.96 -1.09 12.54
CA MET A 207 29.08 -0.83 11.10
C MET A 207 29.84 0.47 10.87
N ASP A 208 30.57 0.60 9.76
CA ASP A 208 31.10 1.90 9.31
C ASP A 208 30.08 2.69 8.45
N SER A 209 30.42 3.92 8.05
CA SER A 209 29.52 4.80 7.31
C SER A 209 29.22 4.29 5.89
N ALA A 210 30.17 3.59 5.26
CA ALA A 210 30.01 3.04 3.92
C ALA A 210 29.08 1.82 3.95
N GLN A 211 29.29 0.92 4.91
CA GLN A 211 28.41 -0.21 5.18
C GLN A 211 26.98 0.26 5.47
N MET A 212 26.82 1.26 6.35
CA MET A 212 25.48 1.76 6.67
C MET A 212 24.81 2.41 5.46
N SER A 213 25.55 3.19 4.66
CA SER A 213 25.01 3.77 3.43
C SER A 213 24.55 2.69 2.45
N SER A 214 25.33 1.61 2.31
CA SER A 214 24.98 0.45 1.49
C SER A 214 23.71 -0.24 1.99
N VAL A 215 23.57 -0.45 3.31
CA VAL A 215 22.36 -1.00 3.92
C VAL A 215 21.14 -0.11 3.64
N LEU A 216 21.23 1.20 3.91
CA LEU A 216 20.12 2.14 3.66
C LEU A 216 19.68 2.17 2.20
N PHE A 217 20.60 1.98 1.26
CA PHE A 217 20.28 1.86 -0.15
C PHE A 217 19.56 0.54 -0.46
N GLN A 218 20.09 -0.59 0.03
CA GLN A 218 19.59 -1.93 -0.31
C GLN A 218 18.25 -2.27 0.34
N ILE A 219 17.95 -1.77 1.55
CA ILE A 219 16.64 -2.04 2.21
C ILE A 219 15.45 -1.50 1.41
N LYS A 220 15.69 -0.58 0.48
CA LYS A 220 14.67 -0.05 -0.44
C LYS A 220 14.27 -1.07 -1.50
N GLN A 221 15.11 -2.06 -1.78
CA GLN A 221 14.92 -3.07 -2.83
C GLN A 221 14.73 -4.49 -2.24
N SER A 222 15.29 -4.77 -1.06
CA SER A 222 15.29 -6.10 -0.45
C SER A 222 14.95 -6.04 1.05
N PRO A 223 13.77 -6.56 1.46
CA PRO A 223 13.40 -6.67 2.88
C PRO A 223 14.34 -7.58 3.69
N GLN A 224 14.99 -8.54 3.03
CA GLN A 224 15.90 -9.49 3.67
C GLN A 224 17.10 -8.78 4.32
N ILE A 225 17.63 -7.73 3.67
CA ILE A 225 18.73 -6.93 4.20
C ILE A 225 18.36 -6.25 5.51
N LEU A 226 17.11 -5.81 5.65
CA LEU A 226 16.61 -5.24 6.90
C LEU A 226 16.58 -6.30 8.01
N GLU A 227 16.05 -7.48 7.72
CA GLU A 227 15.97 -8.58 8.71
C GLU A 227 17.36 -9.04 9.18
N GLU A 228 18.30 -9.23 8.24
CA GLU A 228 19.69 -9.55 8.56
C GLU A 228 20.34 -8.48 9.44
N THR A 229 20.09 -7.21 9.13
CA THR A 229 20.62 -6.08 9.92
C THR A 229 20.01 -6.04 11.32
N LEU A 230 18.70 -6.25 11.45
CA LEU A 230 18.00 -6.29 12.74
C LEU A 230 18.49 -7.47 13.60
N GLU A 231 18.80 -8.61 13.00
CA GLU A 231 19.36 -9.76 13.70
C GLU A 231 20.80 -9.48 14.17
N GLN A 232 21.62 -8.81 13.35
CA GLN A 232 22.93 -8.33 13.80
C GLN A 232 22.83 -7.33 14.96
N ILE A 233 21.85 -6.43 14.94
CA ILE A 233 21.60 -5.47 16.02
C ILE A 233 21.28 -6.22 17.32
N LYS A 234 20.36 -7.20 17.29
CA LYS A 234 20.03 -8.02 18.46
C LYS A 234 21.25 -8.74 19.02
N ASN A 235 22.05 -9.36 18.15
CA ASN A 235 23.17 -10.20 18.57
C ASN A 235 24.38 -9.39 19.04
N LYS A 236 24.74 -8.32 18.33
CA LYS A 236 25.94 -7.51 18.62
C LYS A 236 25.70 -6.45 19.69
N GLN A 237 24.53 -5.81 19.70
CA GLN A 237 24.22 -4.68 20.59
C GLN A 237 23.26 -5.04 21.72
N LYS A 238 22.67 -6.25 21.70
CA LYS A 238 21.77 -6.76 22.74
C LYS A 238 20.56 -5.85 23.00
N TYR A 239 20.09 -5.13 21.97
CA TYR A 239 18.88 -4.34 22.09
C TYR A 239 17.63 -5.22 22.17
N SER A 240 16.58 -4.66 22.76
CA SER A 240 15.29 -5.34 22.89
C SER A 240 14.67 -5.67 21.54
N SER A 241 13.91 -6.78 21.51
CA SER A 241 13.12 -7.14 20.33
C SER A 241 12.08 -6.08 19.98
N ASP A 242 11.62 -5.31 20.97
CA ASP A 242 10.67 -4.22 20.77
C ASP A 242 11.28 -3.06 19.96
N LEU A 243 12.54 -2.69 20.22
CA LEU A 243 13.24 -1.69 19.41
C LEU A 243 13.37 -2.16 17.96
N CYS A 244 13.81 -3.41 17.76
CA CYS A 244 13.93 -3.98 16.42
C CYS A 244 12.58 -4.03 15.71
N GLN A 245 11.51 -4.35 16.43
CA GLN A 245 10.15 -4.37 15.89
C GLN A 245 9.68 -2.96 15.51
N LEU A 246 10.00 -1.94 16.30
CA LEU A 246 9.69 -0.55 15.96
C LEU A 246 10.43 -0.11 14.68
N ILE A 247 11.73 -0.39 14.57
CA ILE A 247 12.52 -0.07 13.37
C ILE A 247 11.95 -0.80 12.14
N ARG A 248 11.63 -2.10 12.28
CA ARG A 248 10.96 -2.90 11.23
C ARG A 248 9.64 -2.27 10.80
N THR A 249 8.86 -1.76 11.76
CA THR A 249 7.55 -1.16 11.51
C THR A 249 7.66 0.16 10.74
N MET A 250 8.64 1.01 11.07
CA MET A 250 8.90 2.26 10.35
C MET A 250 9.48 2.04 8.94
N LEU A 251 10.26 0.98 8.76
CA LEU A 251 10.93 0.65 7.48
C LEU A 251 10.14 -0.32 6.59
N ARG A 252 8.81 -0.27 6.68
CA ARG A 252 7.94 -0.94 5.71
C ARG A 252 8.03 -0.21 4.37
N ARG A 253 8.40 -0.95 3.32
CA ARG A 253 8.62 -0.41 1.97
C ARG A 253 7.32 0.12 1.37
N ASN A 254 6.23 -0.63 1.48
CA ASN A 254 4.91 -0.12 1.13
C ASN A 254 4.50 0.97 2.15
N PHE A 255 4.38 2.21 1.68
CA PHE A 255 4.06 3.36 2.52
C PHE A 255 2.67 3.26 3.16
N GLN A 256 1.72 2.55 2.55
CA GLN A 256 0.37 2.35 3.10
C GLN A 256 0.37 1.36 4.27
N GLN A 257 1.34 0.44 4.33
CA GLN A 257 1.55 -0.46 5.47
C GLN A 257 2.38 0.20 6.58
N ARG A 258 3.04 1.31 6.28
CA ARG A 258 3.82 2.08 7.24
C ARG A 258 2.85 2.93 8.07
N PRO A 259 2.86 2.83 9.41
CA PRO A 259 2.00 3.66 10.23
C PRO A 259 2.42 5.13 10.11
N SER A 260 1.44 6.03 10.23
CA SER A 260 1.68 7.45 10.50
C SER A 260 2.38 7.64 11.85
N ALA A 261 2.96 8.83 12.06
CA ALA A 261 3.58 9.17 13.34
C ALA A 261 2.59 9.06 14.52
N LYS A 262 1.31 9.33 14.26
CA LYS A 262 0.22 9.27 15.25
C LYS A 262 -0.13 7.83 15.62
N GLU A 263 -0.23 6.94 14.64
CA GLU A 263 -0.48 5.51 14.86
C GLU A 263 0.68 4.82 15.58
N LEU A 264 1.92 5.27 15.37
CA LEU A 264 3.07 4.76 16.13
C LEU A 264 2.94 5.01 17.64
N LEU A 265 2.21 6.05 18.07
CA LEU A 265 1.98 6.32 19.50
C LEU A 265 1.20 5.20 20.20
N ASP A 266 0.50 4.35 19.45
CA ASP A 266 -0.26 3.25 20.04
C ASP A 266 0.60 2.04 20.43
N LEU A 267 1.81 1.94 19.89
CA LEU A 267 2.73 0.84 20.18
C LEU A 267 3.22 0.90 21.64
N PRO A 268 3.23 -0.23 22.39
CA PRO A 268 3.66 -0.25 23.80
C PRO A 268 5.06 0.32 24.03
N TYR A 269 6.01 0.01 23.13
CA TYR A 269 7.37 0.53 23.20
C TYR A 269 7.40 2.05 23.05
N VAL A 270 6.61 2.61 22.12
CA VAL A 270 6.53 4.06 21.90
C VAL A 270 5.86 4.76 23.07
N LYS A 271 4.80 4.19 23.66
CA LYS A 271 4.21 4.68 24.91
C LYS A 271 5.25 4.77 26.03
N SER A 272 6.16 3.79 26.12
CA SER A 272 7.27 3.84 27.08
C SER A 272 8.27 4.97 26.79
N CYS A 273 8.55 5.27 25.51
CA CYS A 273 9.38 6.39 25.08
C CYS A 273 8.73 7.74 25.42
N MET A 274 7.42 7.87 25.22
CA MET A 274 6.65 9.09 25.52
C MET A 274 6.58 9.36 27.03
N ALA A 275 6.42 8.32 27.85
CA ALA A 275 6.44 8.45 29.30
C ALA A 275 7.77 9.00 29.87
N LEU A 276 8.87 8.95 29.11
CA LEU A 276 10.13 9.60 29.48
C LEU A 276 10.08 11.12 29.30
N GLN A 277 9.24 11.63 28.40
CA GLN A 277 9.07 13.05 28.16
C GLN A 277 8.14 13.68 29.22
N ASP A 278 7.06 12.98 29.60
CA ASP A 278 6.10 13.44 30.61
C ASP A 278 6.70 13.56 32.02
N LYS A 279 7.81 12.85 32.30
CA LYS A 279 8.54 12.97 33.56
C LYS A 279 9.29 14.30 33.68
N LYS A 280 9.61 14.97 32.56
CA LYS A 280 10.20 16.33 32.57
C LYS A 280 9.15 17.40 32.87
N SER A 281 7.88 17.21 32.50
CA SER A 281 6.80 18.17 32.76
C SER A 281 6.20 18.09 34.18
N LYS A 282 6.51 17.04 34.94
CA LYS A 282 5.99 16.80 36.31
C LYS A 282 7.01 16.96 37.44
N ILE A 283 8.07 17.75 37.26
CA ILE A 283 8.85 18.25 38.42
C ILE A 283 8.06 19.42 39.03
N GLY A 284 6.99 19.06 39.74
CA GLY A 284 6.05 19.97 40.37
C GLY A 284 4.86 19.20 40.90
N SER A 285 4.86 18.95 42.21
CA SER A 285 3.84 18.25 43.03
C SER A 285 3.83 16.71 42.95
N GLY A 286 4.08 16.11 44.12
CA GLY A 286 4.16 14.66 44.31
C GLY A 286 2.82 14.01 44.67
N SER A 287 2.72 12.71 44.42
CA SER A 287 2.54 11.68 45.45
C SER A 287 2.43 10.31 44.75
N ALA A 288 3.18 9.34 45.27
CA ALA A 288 3.28 8.00 44.73
C ALA A 288 2.15 7.10 45.25
N LYS A 289 1.65 6.22 44.39
CA LYS A 289 1.17 4.89 44.81
C LYS A 289 1.77 3.83 43.88
N LYS A 290 2.60 2.97 44.47
CA LYS A 290 3.17 1.77 43.86
C LYS A 290 2.16 0.62 43.94
N GLY A 291 1.91 -0.05 42.82
CA GLY A 291 1.42 -1.42 42.79
C GLY A 291 2.52 -2.30 42.20
N ALA A 292 2.91 -3.35 42.92
CA ALA A 292 3.91 -4.33 42.47
C ALA A 292 3.30 -5.27 41.41
N PRO A 293 4.10 -5.82 40.47
CA PRO A 293 3.63 -6.86 39.57
C PRO A 293 3.60 -8.21 40.30
N THR A 294 2.43 -8.84 40.35
CA THR A 294 2.27 -10.23 40.81
C THR A 294 2.46 -11.21 39.67
N ASP A 295 3.23 -12.26 39.93
CA ASP A 295 3.49 -13.41 39.05
C ASP A 295 2.21 -14.02 38.46
N LYS A 296 2.17 -14.15 37.13
CA LYS A 296 1.08 -14.84 36.42
C LYS A 296 1.18 -16.36 36.66
N LYS A 297 0.36 -16.89 37.56
CA LYS A 297 -0.03 -18.30 37.59
C LYS A 297 -0.84 -18.63 36.33
N LYS A 298 -0.55 -19.77 35.68
CA LYS A 298 -1.40 -20.41 34.66
C LYS A 298 -2.80 -20.63 35.24
N ALA A 299 -3.79 -19.87 34.78
CA ALA A 299 -5.19 -20.09 35.14
C ALA A 299 -5.77 -21.28 34.36
N SER A 300 -6.53 -22.14 35.04
CA SER A 300 -7.26 -23.25 34.44
C SER A 300 -8.36 -22.74 33.50
N VAL A 301 -8.43 -23.26 32.29
CA VAL A 301 -9.49 -22.97 31.31
C VAL A 301 -10.85 -23.38 31.90
N LYS A 302 -11.78 -22.42 32.08
CA LYS A 302 -13.17 -22.74 32.45
C LYS A 302 -13.85 -23.39 31.23
N ALA A 303 -14.77 -24.33 31.45
CA ALA A 303 -15.49 -24.97 30.35
C ALA A 303 -16.45 -23.97 29.67
N VAL A 304 -16.46 -23.94 28.33
CA VAL A 304 -17.42 -23.13 27.56
C VAL A 304 -18.83 -23.71 27.74
N PRO A 305 -19.85 -22.88 28.04
CA PRO A 305 -21.23 -23.34 28.22
C PRO A 305 -21.88 -23.67 26.86
N LYS A 306 -21.62 -24.89 26.36
CA LYS A 306 -22.06 -25.36 25.03
C LYS A 306 -23.57 -25.52 24.90
N ASP A 307 -24.25 -25.72 26.03
CA ASP A 307 -25.69 -25.90 26.17
C ASP A 307 -26.50 -24.59 26.04
N LYS A 308 -25.85 -23.43 26.08
CA LYS A 308 -26.51 -22.11 26.12
C LYS A 308 -26.49 -21.34 24.79
N GLY A 309 -26.12 -22.00 23.69
CA GLY A 309 -26.05 -21.40 22.36
C GLY A 309 -25.11 -20.19 22.26
N VAL A 310 -25.22 -19.43 21.17
CA VAL A 310 -24.34 -18.27 20.88
C VAL A 310 -24.37 -17.22 21.99
N ALA A 311 -25.55 -16.91 22.55
CA ALA A 311 -25.69 -15.94 23.63
C ALA A 311 -24.91 -16.33 24.89
N GLY A 312 -24.93 -17.62 25.27
CA GLY A 312 -24.16 -18.14 26.38
C GLY A 312 -22.65 -18.06 26.15
N VAL A 313 -22.20 -18.33 24.93
CA VAL A 313 -20.78 -18.21 24.56
C VAL A 313 -20.31 -16.75 24.59
N LEU A 314 -21.13 -15.80 24.13
CA LEU A 314 -20.79 -14.37 24.20
C LEU A 314 -20.69 -13.87 25.64
N GLN A 315 -21.59 -14.32 26.53
CA GLN A 315 -21.51 -13.98 27.95
C GLN A 315 -20.21 -14.54 28.56
N TYR A 316 -19.88 -15.79 28.24
CA TYR A 316 -18.61 -16.40 28.64
C TYR A 316 -17.39 -15.62 28.11
N MET A 317 -17.42 -15.15 26.86
CA MET A 317 -16.35 -14.32 26.29
C MET A 317 -16.19 -13.00 27.05
N LYS A 318 -17.29 -12.32 27.39
CA LYS A 318 -17.27 -11.06 28.17
C LYS A 318 -16.67 -11.27 29.56
N GLU A 319 -17.05 -12.35 30.24
CA GLU A 319 -16.56 -12.68 31.59
C GLU A 319 -15.08 -13.09 31.61
N ASN A 320 -14.56 -13.64 30.50
CA ASN A 320 -13.20 -14.15 30.41
C ASN A 320 -12.34 -13.39 29.37
N LYS A 321 -12.62 -12.09 29.17
CA LYS A 321 -11.97 -11.25 28.15
C LYS A 321 -10.44 -11.20 28.22
N GLU A 322 -9.87 -11.32 29.43
CA GLU A 322 -8.42 -11.24 29.67
C GLU A 322 -7.69 -12.58 29.43
N THR A 323 -8.42 -13.67 29.15
CA THR A 323 -7.84 -15.01 28.99
C THR A 323 -7.94 -15.47 27.54
N GLU A 324 -6.84 -15.36 26.79
CA GLU A 324 -6.76 -15.75 25.38
C GLU A 324 -7.24 -17.19 25.13
N ALA A 325 -6.84 -18.15 25.98
CA ALA A 325 -7.26 -19.55 25.84
C ALA A 325 -8.79 -19.73 25.94
N CYS A 326 -9.46 -18.94 26.77
CA CYS A 326 -10.92 -18.95 26.87
C CYS A 326 -11.56 -18.36 25.61
N GLN A 327 -10.99 -17.27 25.07
CA GLN A 327 -11.47 -16.68 23.82
C GLN A 327 -11.31 -17.64 22.64
N VAL A 328 -10.18 -18.36 22.55
CA VAL A 328 -9.95 -19.38 21.50
C VAL A 328 -11.01 -20.48 21.55
N GLU A 329 -11.31 -21.03 22.73
CA GLU A 329 -12.30 -22.12 22.85
C GLU A 329 -13.73 -21.61 22.55
N ALA A 330 -14.03 -20.36 22.92
CA ALA A 330 -15.30 -19.73 22.56
C ALA A 330 -15.44 -19.55 21.04
N PHE A 331 -14.41 -19.01 20.37
CA PHE A 331 -14.38 -18.85 18.91
C PHE A 331 -14.52 -20.17 18.18
N LYS A 332 -13.78 -21.20 18.61
CA LYS A 332 -13.90 -22.55 18.08
C LYS A 332 -15.32 -23.09 18.18
N HIS A 333 -16.02 -22.80 19.28
CA HIS A 333 -17.39 -23.26 19.44
C HIS A 333 -18.38 -22.47 18.57
N ILE A 334 -18.22 -21.14 18.46
CA ILE A 334 -19.05 -20.32 17.56
C ILE A 334 -18.86 -20.75 16.11
N GLU A 335 -17.62 -20.94 15.66
CA GLU A 335 -17.31 -21.44 14.32
C GLU A 335 -18.00 -22.77 14.04
N LYS A 336 -17.94 -23.71 15.00
CA LYS A 336 -18.64 -25.00 14.87
C LYS A 336 -20.15 -24.82 14.72
N ILE A 337 -20.77 -23.94 15.50
CA ILE A 337 -22.22 -23.69 15.45
C ILE A 337 -22.60 -23.05 14.12
N THR A 338 -21.87 -22.03 13.66
CA THR A 338 -22.20 -21.36 12.39
C THR A 338 -22.01 -22.29 11.20
N ARG A 339 -21.02 -23.19 11.25
CA ARG A 339 -20.77 -24.19 10.21
C ARG A 339 -21.82 -25.30 10.17
N GLU A 340 -22.16 -25.90 11.32
CA GLU A 340 -22.98 -27.13 11.37
C GLU A 340 -24.48 -26.87 11.48
N GLN A 341 -24.88 -25.73 12.05
CA GLN A 341 -26.29 -25.44 12.34
C GLN A 341 -26.85 -24.29 11.49
N GLY A 342 -26.03 -23.67 10.62
CA GLY A 342 -26.45 -22.57 9.75
C GLY A 342 -27.01 -21.36 10.51
N VAL A 343 -26.57 -21.15 11.76
CA VAL A 343 -27.11 -20.09 12.63
C VAL A 343 -26.61 -18.74 12.14
N SER A 344 -27.53 -17.83 11.81
CA SER A 344 -27.20 -16.43 11.56
C SER A 344 -26.83 -15.71 12.85
N LEU A 345 -25.86 -14.81 12.76
CA LEU A 345 -25.42 -13.99 13.88
C LEU A 345 -25.99 -12.58 13.72
N ASN A 346 -26.69 -12.07 14.73
CA ASN A 346 -27.17 -10.68 14.69
C ASN A 346 -26.00 -9.68 14.68
N GLY A 347 -26.25 -8.44 14.23
CA GLY A 347 -25.21 -7.42 14.09
C GLY A 347 -24.42 -7.13 15.38
N ALA A 348 -25.04 -7.20 16.56
CA ALA A 348 -24.33 -7.02 17.83
C ALA A 348 -23.33 -8.16 18.10
N THR A 349 -23.67 -9.39 17.70
CA THR A 349 -22.80 -10.56 17.81
C THR A 349 -21.65 -10.46 16.82
N GLN A 350 -21.93 -10.09 15.56
CA GLN A 350 -20.90 -9.85 14.54
C GLN A 350 -19.88 -8.81 15.02
N LYS A 351 -20.33 -7.67 15.58
CA LYS A 351 -19.45 -6.65 16.18
C LYS A 351 -18.63 -7.19 17.33
N SER A 352 -19.21 -8.05 18.17
CA SER A 352 -18.48 -8.67 19.28
C SER A 352 -17.37 -9.60 18.80
N VAL A 353 -17.62 -10.42 17.77
CA VAL A 353 -16.61 -11.29 17.15
C VAL A 353 -15.49 -10.43 16.56
N ALA A 354 -15.84 -9.42 15.76
CA ALA A 354 -14.88 -8.51 15.15
C ALA A 354 -14.03 -7.72 16.17
N ALA A 355 -14.64 -7.24 17.25
CA ALA A 355 -13.93 -6.56 18.34
C ALA A 355 -12.97 -7.49 19.09
N THR A 356 -13.35 -8.76 19.29
CA THR A 356 -12.44 -9.75 19.89
C THR A 356 -11.28 -10.09 18.95
N MET A 357 -11.51 -10.21 17.64
CA MET A 357 -10.43 -10.35 16.65
C MET A 357 -9.45 -9.17 16.74
N LYS A 358 -9.96 -7.93 16.76
CA LYS A 358 -9.15 -6.70 16.84
C LYS A 358 -8.31 -6.62 18.12
N SER A 359 -8.90 -6.93 19.27
CA SER A 359 -8.22 -6.89 20.57
C SER A 359 -7.20 -8.01 20.76
N ASN A 360 -7.36 -9.14 20.05
CA ASN A 360 -6.47 -10.29 20.12
C ASN A 360 -5.70 -10.50 18.80
N ILE A 361 -5.25 -9.40 18.18
CA ILE A 361 -4.65 -9.44 16.84
C ILE A 361 -3.43 -10.37 16.76
N GLY A 362 -2.68 -10.54 17.85
CA GLY A 362 -1.52 -11.45 17.92
C GLY A 362 -1.88 -12.94 17.99
N CYS A 363 -3.13 -13.32 18.24
CA CYS A 363 -3.54 -14.72 18.38
C CYS A 363 -4.04 -15.29 17.05
N GLN A 364 -3.19 -16.03 16.34
CA GLN A 364 -3.48 -16.62 15.03
C GLN A 364 -4.77 -17.48 15.02
N LYS A 365 -5.02 -18.27 16.07
CA LYS A 365 -6.21 -19.14 16.17
C LYS A 365 -7.51 -18.33 16.21
N ILE A 366 -7.55 -17.23 16.98
CA ILE A 366 -8.73 -16.36 17.03
C ILE A 366 -9.01 -15.76 15.66
N GLN A 367 -7.95 -15.34 14.94
CA GLN A 367 -8.12 -14.79 13.59
C GLN A 367 -8.66 -15.84 12.62
N ILE A 368 -8.12 -17.06 12.63
CA ILE A 368 -8.57 -18.15 11.74
C ILE A 368 -10.05 -18.47 12.00
N TYR A 369 -10.42 -18.71 13.26
CA TYR A 369 -11.83 -19.00 13.59
C TYR A 369 -12.73 -17.81 13.29
N GLY A 370 -12.26 -16.58 13.52
CA GLY A 370 -12.99 -15.36 13.20
C GLY A 370 -13.32 -15.25 11.72
N CYS A 371 -12.34 -15.43 10.84
CA CYS A 371 -12.56 -15.45 9.40
C CYS A 371 -13.54 -16.57 9.00
N LYS A 372 -13.37 -17.79 9.52
CA LYS A 372 -14.28 -18.93 9.25
C LYS A 372 -15.71 -18.65 9.70
N ILE A 373 -15.90 -18.02 10.87
CA ILE A 373 -17.22 -17.60 11.35
C ILE A 373 -17.89 -16.68 10.34
N PHE A 374 -17.18 -15.66 9.86
CA PHE A 374 -17.73 -14.71 8.90
C PHE A 374 -18.00 -15.34 7.53
N VAL A 375 -17.10 -16.21 7.04
CA VAL A 375 -17.32 -16.99 5.81
C VAL A 375 -18.59 -17.84 5.92
N ASN A 376 -18.83 -18.50 7.06
CA ASN A 376 -20.00 -19.37 7.24
C ASN A 376 -21.33 -18.60 7.24
N ILE A 377 -21.35 -17.35 7.70
CA ILE A 377 -22.60 -16.56 7.81
C ILE A 377 -22.88 -15.70 6.58
N LEU A 378 -21.85 -15.31 5.82
CA LEU A 378 -21.98 -14.36 4.72
C LEU A 378 -22.99 -14.78 3.64
N PRO A 379 -23.11 -16.06 3.23
CA PRO A 379 -24.07 -16.47 2.20
C PRO A 379 -25.54 -16.18 2.55
N ASN A 380 -25.84 -15.98 3.84
CA ASN A 380 -27.19 -15.68 4.33
C ASN A 380 -27.33 -14.25 4.85
N ALA A 381 -26.30 -13.41 4.69
CA ALA A 381 -26.29 -12.04 5.20
C ALA A 381 -27.00 -11.08 4.23
N ASP A 382 -27.80 -10.17 4.77
CA ASP A 382 -28.37 -9.05 4.01
C ASP A 382 -27.27 -7.99 3.72
N GLU A 383 -27.30 -7.34 2.56
CA GLU A 383 -26.32 -6.30 2.15
C GLU A 383 -26.22 -5.15 3.17
N SER A 384 -27.25 -4.91 3.97
CA SER A 384 -27.27 -3.91 5.06
C SER A 384 -26.61 -4.38 6.36
N GLU A 385 -26.17 -5.64 6.44
CA GLU A 385 -25.56 -6.20 7.63
C GLU A 385 -24.17 -5.63 7.93
N VAL A 386 -23.80 -5.66 9.20
CA VAL A 386 -22.52 -5.12 9.71
C VAL A 386 -21.31 -5.81 9.06
N VAL A 387 -21.48 -7.05 8.58
CA VAL A 387 -20.42 -7.84 7.95
C VAL A 387 -19.81 -7.16 6.72
N PHE A 388 -20.59 -6.33 5.99
CA PHE A 388 -20.14 -5.55 4.83
C PHE A 388 -19.47 -4.22 5.19
N THR A 389 -19.38 -3.89 6.49
CA THR A 389 -18.87 -2.60 6.95
C THR A 389 -17.42 -2.68 7.45
N ALA A 390 -16.81 -1.50 7.66
CA ALA A 390 -15.47 -1.39 8.23
C ALA A 390 -15.34 -2.06 9.62
N ASP A 391 -16.43 -2.23 10.36
CA ASP A 391 -16.42 -2.90 11.67
C ASP A 391 -15.89 -4.35 11.56
N VAL A 392 -16.21 -5.05 10.46
CA VAL A 392 -15.76 -6.43 10.21
C VAL A 392 -14.56 -6.48 9.26
N ILE A 393 -14.56 -5.66 8.21
CA ILE A 393 -13.48 -5.68 7.20
C ILE A 393 -12.13 -5.26 7.82
N GLN A 394 -12.10 -4.25 8.70
CA GLN A 394 -10.84 -3.75 9.27
C GLN A 394 -10.09 -4.82 10.09
N PRO A 395 -10.72 -5.56 11.02
CA PRO A 395 -10.06 -6.67 11.70
C PRO A 395 -9.49 -7.76 10.78
N VAL A 396 -10.18 -8.09 9.69
CA VAL A 396 -9.73 -9.12 8.71
C VAL A 396 -8.47 -8.65 7.99
N VAL A 397 -8.48 -7.41 7.50
CA VAL A 397 -7.31 -6.76 6.87
C VAL A 397 -6.13 -6.67 7.84
N LEU A 398 -6.36 -6.32 9.11
CA LEU A 398 -5.32 -6.34 10.14
C LEU A 398 -4.78 -7.74 10.42
N ALA A 399 -5.63 -8.78 10.34
CA ALA A 399 -5.24 -10.16 10.54
C ALA A 399 -4.30 -10.65 9.43
N LEU A 400 -4.60 -10.33 8.16
CA LEU A 400 -3.72 -10.60 7.02
C LEU A 400 -2.31 -10.01 7.25
N ARG A 401 -2.24 -8.76 7.71
CA ARG A 401 -0.97 -8.05 7.97
C ARG A 401 -0.19 -8.61 9.15
N SER A 402 -0.89 -9.00 10.21
CA SER A 402 -0.26 -9.42 11.47
C SER A 402 0.28 -10.85 11.41
N HIS A 403 -0.23 -11.65 10.47
CA HIS A 403 0.06 -13.07 10.32
C HIS A 403 0.35 -13.41 8.85
N SER A 404 1.21 -12.61 8.22
CA SER A 404 1.60 -12.78 6.81
C SER A 404 2.28 -14.11 6.52
N GLY A 405 2.87 -14.77 7.52
CA GLY A 405 3.51 -16.09 7.38
C GLY A 405 2.57 -17.30 7.50
N SER A 406 1.27 -17.11 7.72
CA SER A 406 0.32 -18.19 7.98
C SER A 406 -0.54 -18.51 6.77
N SER A 407 -0.18 -19.54 5.97
CA SER A 407 -0.97 -19.94 4.80
C SER A 407 -2.45 -20.21 5.10
N GLU A 408 -2.78 -20.91 6.21
CA GLU A 408 -4.18 -21.20 6.57
C GLU A 408 -4.98 -19.90 6.79
N LEU A 409 -4.48 -18.99 7.63
CA LEU A 409 -5.15 -17.71 7.85
C LEU A 409 -5.27 -16.87 6.57
N GLN A 410 -4.20 -16.80 5.77
CA GLN A 410 -4.20 -16.04 4.52
C GLN A 410 -5.29 -16.57 3.59
N THR A 411 -5.40 -17.90 3.46
CA THR A 411 -6.46 -18.56 2.70
C THR A 411 -7.85 -18.14 3.19
N ASN A 412 -8.14 -18.28 4.49
CA ASN A 412 -9.46 -17.97 5.04
C ASN A 412 -9.80 -16.47 4.97
N ALA A 413 -8.81 -15.60 5.14
CA ALA A 413 -9.01 -14.15 5.08
C ALA A 413 -9.18 -13.65 3.64
N CYS A 414 -8.40 -14.17 2.68
CA CYS A 414 -8.57 -13.88 1.26
C CYS A 414 -9.92 -14.39 0.74
N GLN A 415 -10.35 -15.59 1.16
CA GLN A 415 -11.69 -16.10 0.85
C GLN A 415 -12.78 -15.16 1.38
N LEU A 416 -12.64 -14.69 2.62
CA LEU A 416 -13.61 -13.75 3.19
C LEU A 416 -13.63 -12.41 2.43
N LEU A 417 -12.47 -11.85 2.08
CA LEU A 417 -12.39 -10.61 1.29
C LEU A 417 -12.96 -10.78 -0.11
N MET A 418 -12.71 -11.92 -0.76
CA MET A 418 -13.30 -12.28 -2.05
C MET A 418 -14.83 -12.28 -1.98
N LEU A 419 -15.41 -12.94 -0.97
CA LEU A 419 -16.86 -12.97 -0.81
C LEU A 419 -17.44 -11.59 -0.51
N LEU A 420 -16.76 -10.79 0.32
CA LEU A 420 -17.19 -9.43 0.66
C LEU A 420 -17.08 -8.47 -0.54
N SER A 421 -16.10 -8.66 -1.42
CA SER A 421 -15.88 -7.77 -2.57
C SER A 421 -16.97 -7.82 -3.63
N ALA A 422 -17.88 -8.80 -3.57
CA ALA A 422 -19.04 -8.86 -4.46
C ALA A 422 -20.07 -7.74 -4.17
N ASP A 423 -20.05 -7.18 -2.96
CA ASP A 423 -20.82 -5.98 -2.59
C ASP A 423 -20.01 -4.70 -2.90
N GLU A 424 -20.66 -3.74 -3.54
CA GLU A 424 -20.01 -2.50 -4.02
C GLU A 424 -19.52 -1.63 -2.86
N ALA A 425 -20.33 -1.49 -1.80
CA ALA A 425 -19.97 -0.69 -0.64
C ALA A 425 -18.83 -1.35 0.15
N ALA A 426 -18.87 -2.67 0.32
CA ALA A 426 -17.78 -3.43 0.93
C ALA A 426 -16.50 -3.35 0.10
N ALA A 427 -16.57 -3.44 -1.23
CA ALA A 427 -15.41 -3.30 -2.12
C ALA A 427 -14.72 -1.92 -1.97
N GLU A 428 -15.49 -0.84 -1.82
CA GLU A 428 -14.95 0.49 -1.53
C GLU A 428 -14.25 0.54 -0.17
N VAL A 429 -14.86 -0.09 0.85
CA VAL A 429 -14.27 -0.17 2.21
C VAL A 429 -12.99 -1.00 2.21
N ILE A 430 -12.96 -2.14 1.50
CA ILE A 430 -11.77 -2.98 1.34
C ILE A 430 -10.64 -2.16 0.72
N GLY A 431 -10.90 -1.46 -0.38
CA GLY A 431 -9.94 -0.58 -1.04
C GLY A 431 -9.39 0.50 -0.11
N ARG A 432 -10.27 1.24 0.56
CA ARG A 432 -9.90 2.33 1.50
C ARG A 432 -9.04 1.84 2.66
N LEU A 433 -9.28 0.62 3.13
CA LEU A 433 -8.53 0.02 4.23
C LEU A 433 -7.19 -0.59 3.78
N GLY A 434 -6.88 -0.61 2.49
CA GLY A 434 -5.67 -1.18 1.92
C GLY A 434 -5.76 -2.70 1.68
N GLY A 435 -6.96 -3.25 1.56
CA GLY A 435 -7.18 -4.68 1.39
C GLY A 435 -6.77 -5.22 0.02
N VAL A 436 -6.79 -4.40 -1.03
CA VAL A 436 -6.29 -4.78 -2.38
C VAL A 436 -4.80 -5.15 -2.30
N GLN A 437 -4.02 -4.32 -1.62
CA GLN A 437 -2.58 -4.49 -1.39
C GLN A 437 -2.31 -5.75 -0.56
N ASP A 438 -3.15 -6.01 0.44
CA ASP A 438 -3.00 -7.21 1.27
C ASP A 438 -3.34 -8.49 0.49
N VAL A 439 -4.36 -8.48 -0.36
CA VAL A 439 -4.68 -9.59 -1.28
C VAL A 439 -3.51 -9.89 -2.23
N LEU A 440 -2.91 -8.86 -2.82
CA LEU A 440 -1.72 -9.00 -3.68
C LEU A 440 -0.50 -9.51 -2.88
N ALA A 441 -0.29 -8.99 -1.67
CA ALA A 441 0.78 -9.44 -0.78
C ALA A 441 0.63 -10.91 -0.39
N SER A 442 -0.60 -11.39 -0.13
CA SER A 442 -0.89 -12.80 0.13
C SER A 442 -0.54 -13.69 -1.07
N MET A 443 -0.93 -13.27 -2.28
CA MET A 443 -0.62 -14.01 -3.52
C MET A 443 0.90 -14.13 -3.74
N ARG A 444 1.66 -13.05 -3.48
CA ARG A 444 3.13 -13.04 -3.58
C ARG A 444 3.85 -13.84 -2.50
N ALA A 445 3.29 -13.86 -1.28
CA ALA A 445 3.88 -14.57 -0.15
C ALA A 445 3.71 -16.09 -0.28
N PHE A 446 2.64 -16.55 -0.95
CA PHE A 446 2.32 -17.96 -1.13
C PHE A 446 2.08 -18.30 -2.62
N PRO A 447 3.11 -18.13 -3.48
CA PRO A 447 2.98 -18.31 -4.92
C PRO A 447 2.49 -19.70 -5.32
N ASP A 448 2.85 -20.73 -4.54
CA ASP A 448 2.51 -22.13 -4.82
C ASP A 448 1.17 -22.57 -4.21
N ASN A 449 0.48 -21.69 -3.46
CA ASN A 449 -0.80 -22.03 -2.84
C ASN A 449 -1.95 -21.66 -3.78
N VAL A 450 -2.52 -22.70 -4.41
CA VAL A 450 -3.63 -22.59 -5.36
C VAL A 450 -4.87 -21.91 -4.75
N GLU A 451 -5.23 -22.24 -3.51
CA GLU A 451 -6.42 -21.67 -2.87
C GLU A 451 -6.26 -20.17 -2.62
N ILE A 452 -5.07 -19.73 -2.18
CA ILE A 452 -4.78 -18.30 -2.01
C ILE A 452 -4.82 -17.60 -3.37
N ALA A 453 -4.12 -18.13 -4.37
CA ALA A 453 -4.11 -17.54 -5.71
C ALA A 453 -5.52 -17.42 -6.31
N SER A 454 -6.34 -18.48 -6.20
CA SER A 454 -7.73 -18.48 -6.69
C SER A 454 -8.59 -17.44 -5.98
N ASN A 455 -8.56 -17.41 -4.64
CA ASN A 455 -9.29 -16.42 -3.85
C ASN A 455 -8.85 -14.99 -4.18
N CYS A 456 -7.54 -14.76 -4.36
CA CYS A 456 -7.01 -13.46 -4.67
C CYS A 456 -7.38 -13.01 -6.10
N CYS A 457 -7.31 -13.87 -7.12
CA CYS A 457 -7.76 -13.55 -8.48
C CYS A 457 -9.25 -13.19 -8.51
N ALA A 458 -10.10 -13.97 -7.83
CA ALA A 458 -11.53 -13.71 -7.75
C ALA A 458 -11.86 -12.41 -6.98
N ALA A 459 -11.12 -12.13 -5.89
CA ALA A 459 -11.24 -10.86 -5.18
C ALA A 459 -10.82 -9.69 -6.05
N LEU A 460 -9.70 -9.81 -6.77
CA LEU A 460 -9.19 -8.75 -7.65
C LEU A 460 -10.14 -8.45 -8.80
N TRP A 461 -10.78 -9.48 -9.38
CA TRP A 461 -11.85 -9.28 -10.35
C TRP A 461 -12.94 -8.35 -9.78
N SER A 462 -13.52 -8.71 -8.64
CA SER A 462 -14.63 -7.95 -8.06
C SER A 462 -14.20 -6.55 -7.59
N LEU A 463 -13.01 -6.46 -6.97
CA LEU A 463 -12.46 -5.18 -6.48
C LEU A 463 -12.12 -4.23 -7.63
N ALA A 464 -11.57 -4.73 -8.74
CA ALA A 464 -11.17 -3.92 -9.88
C ALA A 464 -12.35 -3.38 -10.68
N VAL A 465 -13.60 -3.82 -10.43
CA VAL A 465 -14.79 -3.13 -10.98
C VAL A 465 -14.89 -1.70 -10.47
N ASN A 466 -14.38 -1.40 -9.28
CA ASN A 466 -14.25 -0.03 -8.78
C ASN A 466 -13.00 0.64 -9.37
N GLU A 467 -13.16 1.81 -9.99
CA GLU A 467 -12.06 2.53 -10.67
C GLU A 467 -10.88 2.85 -9.72
N ASN A 468 -11.16 3.29 -8.48
CA ASN A 468 -10.10 3.60 -7.52
C ASN A 468 -9.32 2.35 -7.13
N ASN A 469 -10.02 1.24 -6.89
CA ASN A 469 -9.38 -0.04 -6.60
C ASN A 469 -8.58 -0.55 -7.80
N CYS A 470 -9.10 -0.40 -9.02
CA CYS A 470 -8.40 -0.79 -10.23
C CYS A 470 -7.06 -0.07 -10.37
N LYS A 471 -7.02 1.25 -10.13
CA LYS A 471 -5.78 2.04 -10.11
C LYS A 471 -4.81 1.57 -9.02
N ILE A 472 -5.32 1.15 -7.86
CA ILE A 472 -4.49 0.52 -6.83
C ILE A 472 -3.87 -0.78 -7.36
N VAL A 473 -4.65 -1.67 -8.00
CA VAL A 473 -4.11 -2.91 -8.58
C VAL A 473 -3.03 -2.60 -9.62
N THR A 474 -3.25 -1.60 -10.49
CA THR A 474 -2.26 -1.14 -11.48
C THR A 474 -0.96 -0.69 -10.83
N THR A 475 -1.03 0.29 -9.92
CA THR A 475 0.15 0.87 -9.24
C THR A 475 0.92 -0.15 -8.41
N GLU A 476 0.23 -1.15 -7.85
CA GLU A 476 0.84 -2.21 -7.09
C GLU A 476 1.42 -3.32 -7.97
N ARG A 477 1.42 -3.26 -9.30
CA ARG A 477 1.84 -4.36 -10.20
C ARG A 477 0.98 -5.63 -10.12
N GLY A 478 -0.29 -5.49 -9.74
CA GLY A 478 -1.19 -6.62 -9.61
C GLY A 478 -1.48 -7.34 -10.93
N LEU A 479 -1.37 -6.66 -12.08
CA LEU A 479 -1.45 -7.29 -13.40
C LEU A 479 -0.42 -8.42 -13.55
N GLN A 480 0.85 -8.15 -13.20
CA GLN A 480 1.91 -9.15 -13.24
C GLN A 480 1.65 -10.31 -12.27
N ASP A 481 1.11 -10.04 -11.09
CA ASP A 481 0.80 -11.10 -10.13
C ASP A 481 -0.29 -12.05 -10.64
N VAL A 482 -1.34 -11.51 -11.27
CA VAL A 482 -2.40 -12.31 -11.89
C VAL A 482 -1.84 -13.17 -13.03
N CYS A 483 -0.98 -12.61 -13.88
CA CYS A 483 -0.31 -13.35 -14.95
C CYS A 483 0.56 -14.49 -14.38
N ASN A 484 1.37 -14.19 -13.35
CA ASN A 484 2.21 -15.19 -12.69
C ASN A 484 1.41 -16.32 -12.04
N ALA A 485 0.26 -16.00 -11.45
CA ALA A 485 -0.63 -16.99 -10.87
C ALA A 485 -1.26 -17.89 -11.94
N MET A 486 -1.71 -17.30 -13.04
CA MET A 486 -2.30 -18.02 -14.18
C MET A 486 -1.27 -18.94 -14.86
N GLU A 487 -0.03 -18.49 -15.02
CA GLU A 487 1.06 -19.30 -15.60
C GLU A 487 1.43 -20.47 -14.67
N ARG A 488 1.61 -20.19 -13.38
CA ARG A 488 2.07 -21.18 -12.41
C ARG A 488 1.05 -22.29 -12.16
N HIS A 489 -0.24 -21.95 -12.23
CA HIS A 489 -1.35 -22.86 -11.93
C HIS A 489 -2.26 -23.04 -13.14
N SER A 490 -1.68 -23.10 -14.35
CA SER A 490 -2.43 -23.13 -15.61
C SER A 490 -3.39 -24.32 -15.71
N ASN A 491 -3.12 -25.42 -15.00
CA ASN A 491 -3.95 -26.61 -14.99
C ASN A 491 -5.18 -26.52 -14.06
N VAL A 492 -5.33 -25.44 -13.29
CA VAL A 492 -6.43 -25.27 -12.31
C VAL A 492 -7.52 -24.37 -12.91
N VAL A 493 -8.62 -24.99 -13.33
CA VAL A 493 -9.72 -24.34 -14.06
C VAL A 493 -10.29 -23.14 -13.29
N GLU A 494 -10.59 -23.30 -12.00
CA GLU A 494 -11.20 -22.24 -11.18
C GLU A 494 -10.29 -21.01 -11.04
N LEU A 495 -8.97 -21.24 -10.95
CA LEU A 495 -7.99 -20.17 -10.88
C LEU A 495 -7.87 -19.44 -12.21
N VAL A 496 -7.77 -20.18 -13.31
CA VAL A 496 -7.66 -19.61 -14.67
C VAL A 496 -8.92 -18.83 -15.03
N GLU A 497 -10.10 -19.34 -14.67
CA GLU A 497 -11.38 -18.63 -14.82
C GLU A 497 -11.34 -17.27 -14.11
N ALA A 498 -10.94 -17.27 -12.83
CA ALA A 498 -10.87 -16.06 -12.02
C ALA A 498 -9.79 -15.08 -12.52
N ALA A 499 -8.64 -15.60 -12.97
CA ALA A 499 -7.56 -14.80 -13.54
C ALA A 499 -8.01 -14.11 -14.83
N CYS A 500 -8.69 -14.82 -15.74
CA CYS A 500 -9.22 -14.23 -16.97
C CYS A 500 -10.21 -13.08 -16.67
N SER A 501 -11.10 -13.27 -15.69
CA SER A 501 -12.03 -12.21 -15.26
C SER A 501 -11.33 -11.00 -14.65
N ALA A 502 -10.29 -11.24 -13.85
CA ALA A 502 -9.47 -10.16 -13.28
C ALA A 502 -8.74 -9.39 -14.38
N LEU A 503 -8.14 -10.08 -15.36
CA LEU A 503 -7.48 -9.47 -16.52
C LEU A 503 -8.47 -8.62 -17.33
N TRP A 504 -9.68 -9.11 -17.58
CA TRP A 504 -10.73 -8.32 -18.23
C TRP A 504 -11.11 -7.05 -17.47
N SER A 505 -11.19 -7.11 -16.13
CA SER A 505 -11.51 -5.92 -15.34
C SER A 505 -10.36 -4.91 -15.30
N LEU A 506 -9.12 -5.41 -15.35
CA LEU A 506 -7.91 -4.60 -15.39
C LEU A 506 -7.68 -3.97 -16.77
N SER A 507 -8.14 -4.59 -17.86
CA SER A 507 -7.97 -4.05 -19.22
C SER A 507 -8.80 -2.79 -19.45
N MET A 508 -9.77 -2.51 -18.57
CA MET A 508 -10.58 -1.30 -18.61
C MET A 508 -9.81 -0.04 -18.22
N GLU A 509 -8.63 -0.15 -17.58
CA GLU A 509 -7.74 0.98 -17.36
C GLU A 509 -6.74 1.11 -18.51
N ASP A 510 -6.72 2.28 -19.15
CA ASP A 510 -5.83 2.56 -20.28
C ASP A 510 -4.36 2.34 -19.93
N GLU A 511 -3.94 2.70 -18.71
CA GLU A 511 -2.57 2.49 -18.20
C GLU A 511 -2.15 1.02 -18.18
N ASN A 512 -3.11 0.08 -18.07
CA ASN A 512 -2.82 -1.34 -18.08
C ASN A 512 -2.64 -1.90 -19.49
N ILE A 513 -3.17 -1.26 -20.53
CA ILE A 513 -3.17 -1.82 -21.88
C ILE A 513 -1.74 -1.97 -22.43
N GLU A 514 -0.90 -0.94 -22.29
CA GLU A 514 0.51 -1.01 -22.69
C GLU A 514 1.26 -2.10 -21.90
N LEU A 515 1.01 -2.18 -20.58
CA LEU A 515 1.60 -3.22 -19.73
C LEU A 515 1.13 -4.63 -20.12
N MET A 516 -0.13 -4.81 -20.53
CA MET A 516 -0.65 -6.10 -20.99
C MET A 516 0.04 -6.58 -22.26
N ALA A 517 0.36 -5.66 -23.17
CA ALA A 517 1.16 -5.97 -24.35
C ALA A 517 2.57 -6.43 -23.95
N ASP A 518 3.24 -5.70 -23.06
CA ASP A 518 4.60 -6.03 -22.58
C ASP A 518 4.66 -7.37 -21.86
N LEU A 519 3.64 -7.69 -21.06
CA LEU A 519 3.53 -8.95 -20.32
C LEU A 519 3.03 -10.12 -21.17
N SER A 520 2.73 -9.90 -22.45
CA SER A 520 2.20 -10.91 -23.37
C SER A 520 0.91 -11.56 -22.85
N VAL A 521 0.04 -10.75 -22.25
CA VAL A 521 -1.27 -11.18 -21.77
C VAL A 521 -2.14 -11.77 -22.88
N PRO A 522 -2.16 -11.24 -24.12
CA PRO A 522 -2.90 -11.88 -25.22
C PRO A 522 -2.49 -13.33 -25.46
N ASP A 523 -1.18 -13.62 -25.46
CA ASP A 523 -0.67 -14.97 -25.67
C ASP A 523 -1.09 -15.89 -24.53
N GLN A 524 -1.03 -15.39 -23.29
CA GLN A 524 -1.43 -16.14 -22.11
C GLN A 524 -2.93 -16.48 -22.10
N LEU A 525 -3.79 -15.54 -22.53
CA LEU A 525 -5.23 -15.77 -22.67
C LEU A 525 -5.52 -16.79 -23.79
N MET A 526 -4.78 -16.72 -24.91
CA MET A 526 -4.87 -17.70 -25.98
C MET A 526 -4.43 -19.10 -25.52
N SER A 527 -3.34 -19.22 -24.77
CA SER A 527 -2.92 -20.49 -24.14
C SER A 527 -4.01 -21.05 -23.22
N SER A 528 -4.67 -20.21 -22.42
CA SER A 528 -5.80 -20.63 -21.57
C SER A 528 -6.97 -21.18 -22.39
N ILE A 529 -7.30 -20.58 -23.55
CA ILE A 529 -8.34 -21.09 -24.45
C ILE A 529 -7.94 -22.47 -25.00
N VAL A 530 -6.68 -22.66 -25.39
CA VAL A 530 -6.17 -23.94 -25.92
C VAL A 530 -6.23 -25.04 -24.85
N GLU A 531 -5.72 -24.76 -23.65
CA GLU A 531 -5.64 -25.72 -22.55
C GLU A 531 -7.03 -26.09 -22.01
N HIS A 532 -7.93 -25.11 -21.91
CA HIS A 532 -9.26 -25.26 -21.30
C HIS A 532 -10.42 -25.17 -22.29
N LYS A 533 -10.23 -25.59 -23.54
CA LYS A 533 -11.21 -25.46 -24.64
C LYS A 533 -12.59 -26.10 -24.42
N LYS A 534 -12.77 -26.91 -23.38
CA LYS A 534 -14.06 -27.51 -22.97
C LYS A 534 -14.76 -26.74 -21.85
N GLU A 535 -14.03 -25.88 -21.14
CA GLU A 535 -14.52 -25.15 -19.99
C GLU A 535 -15.10 -23.81 -20.44
N ALA A 536 -16.43 -23.78 -20.61
CA ALA A 536 -17.13 -22.65 -21.19
C ALA A 536 -16.83 -21.32 -20.48
N LYS A 537 -16.70 -21.32 -19.15
CA LYS A 537 -16.42 -20.10 -18.38
C LYS A 537 -15.02 -19.54 -18.64
N VAL A 538 -14.00 -20.40 -18.78
CA VAL A 538 -12.64 -19.97 -19.12
C VAL A 538 -12.61 -19.37 -20.52
N VAL A 539 -13.18 -20.07 -21.50
CA VAL A 539 -13.23 -19.59 -22.89
C VAL A 539 -13.97 -18.25 -22.98
N LYS A 540 -15.13 -18.14 -22.32
CA LYS A 540 -15.89 -16.88 -22.25
C LYS A 540 -15.05 -15.75 -21.68
N ASN A 541 -14.51 -15.91 -20.46
CA ASN A 541 -13.80 -14.85 -19.77
C ASN A 541 -12.50 -14.46 -20.49
N ALA A 542 -11.81 -15.42 -21.12
CA ALA A 542 -10.63 -15.15 -21.93
C ALA A 542 -10.99 -14.34 -23.18
N CYS A 543 -12.06 -14.69 -23.89
CA CYS A 543 -12.54 -13.92 -25.04
C CYS A 543 -12.98 -12.50 -24.65
N MET A 544 -13.60 -12.33 -23.48
CA MET A 544 -13.96 -11.01 -22.94
C MET A 544 -12.73 -10.13 -22.71
N ALA A 545 -11.71 -10.68 -22.05
CA ALA A 545 -10.44 -9.99 -21.82
C ALA A 545 -9.77 -9.63 -23.15
N LEU A 546 -9.65 -10.60 -24.07
CA LEU A 546 -9.08 -10.39 -25.39
C LEU A 546 -9.81 -9.29 -26.17
N ALA A 547 -11.15 -9.33 -26.24
CA ALA A 547 -11.94 -8.33 -26.95
C ALA A 547 -11.68 -6.92 -26.41
N SER A 548 -11.64 -6.76 -25.08
CA SER A 548 -11.34 -5.47 -24.46
C SER A 548 -9.92 -4.98 -24.70
N ILE A 549 -8.95 -5.88 -24.82
CA ILE A 549 -7.55 -5.52 -25.05
C ILE A 549 -7.35 -5.13 -26.52
N VAL A 550 -7.87 -5.94 -27.46
CA VAL A 550 -7.73 -5.66 -28.89
C VAL A 550 -8.53 -4.44 -29.33
N GLU A 551 -9.67 -4.13 -28.70
CA GLU A 551 -10.39 -2.86 -28.94
C GLU A 551 -9.48 -1.64 -28.68
N ALA A 552 -8.59 -1.75 -27.68
CA ALA A 552 -7.80 -0.64 -27.18
C ALA A 552 -6.40 -0.53 -27.80
N ASP A 553 -5.82 -1.65 -28.23
CA ASP A 553 -4.46 -1.70 -28.76
C ASP A 553 -4.34 -2.64 -29.96
N GLU A 554 -3.96 -2.04 -31.10
CA GLU A 554 -3.76 -2.73 -32.37
C GLU A 554 -2.62 -3.78 -32.28
N MET A 555 -1.56 -3.49 -31.52
CA MET A 555 -0.44 -4.44 -31.39
C MET A 555 -0.87 -5.73 -30.70
N CYS A 556 -1.76 -5.65 -29.72
CA CYS A 556 -2.38 -6.83 -29.11
C CYS A 556 -3.24 -7.62 -30.11
N ALA A 557 -3.97 -6.95 -31.02
CA ALA A 557 -4.74 -7.64 -32.05
C ALA A 557 -3.84 -8.51 -32.96
N TYR A 558 -2.68 -7.98 -33.36
CA TYR A 558 -1.69 -8.76 -34.12
C TYR A 558 -1.11 -9.93 -33.31
N LYS A 559 -0.85 -9.76 -32.01
CA LYS A 559 -0.37 -10.87 -31.15
C LYS A 559 -1.38 -12.02 -31.09
N VAL A 560 -2.67 -11.72 -30.95
CA VAL A 560 -3.73 -12.75 -30.92
C VAL A 560 -3.69 -13.62 -32.17
N ILE A 561 -3.49 -13.02 -33.34
CA ILE A 561 -3.50 -13.75 -34.60
C ILE A 561 -2.20 -14.51 -34.80
N ALA A 562 -1.06 -13.88 -34.51
CA ALA A 562 0.27 -14.45 -34.63
C ALA A 562 0.54 -15.61 -33.66
N PHE A 563 -0.34 -15.84 -32.69
CA PHE A 563 -0.25 -16.93 -31.72
C PHE A 563 -0.04 -18.31 -32.39
N GLU A 564 0.94 -19.06 -31.88
CA GLU A 564 1.38 -20.38 -32.37
C GLU A 564 1.38 -20.50 -33.92
N ASP A 565 2.28 -19.77 -34.58
CA ASP A 565 2.48 -19.79 -36.04
C ASP A 565 1.23 -19.36 -36.86
N ASN A 566 0.60 -18.25 -36.45
CA ASN A 566 -0.61 -17.69 -37.09
C ASN A 566 -1.84 -18.60 -37.01
N THR A 567 -2.02 -19.31 -35.89
CA THR A 567 -3.17 -20.20 -35.68
C THR A 567 -4.25 -19.61 -34.77
N GLY A 568 -4.07 -18.37 -34.28
CA GLY A 568 -4.96 -17.76 -33.30
C GLY A 568 -6.44 -17.71 -33.72
N LEU A 569 -6.72 -17.27 -34.94
CA LEU A 569 -8.10 -17.25 -35.49
C LEU A 569 -8.69 -18.67 -35.59
N GLN A 570 -7.88 -19.66 -35.96
CA GLN A 570 -8.31 -21.05 -36.07
C GLN A 570 -8.67 -21.62 -34.70
N ILE A 571 -7.89 -21.31 -33.66
CA ILE A 571 -8.15 -21.70 -32.27
C ILE A 571 -9.48 -21.13 -31.77
N ILE A 572 -9.76 -19.84 -32.04
CA ILE A 572 -11.03 -19.21 -31.66
C ILE A 572 -12.20 -19.87 -32.40
N MET A 573 -12.06 -20.13 -33.70
CA MET A 573 -13.09 -20.82 -34.49
C MET A 573 -13.36 -22.25 -33.99
N ASP A 574 -12.33 -22.99 -33.60
CA ASP A 574 -12.50 -24.34 -33.07
C ASP A 574 -13.13 -24.34 -31.67
N SER A 575 -12.84 -23.33 -30.86
CA SER A 575 -13.50 -23.09 -29.58
C SER A 575 -15.00 -22.81 -29.77
N TYR A 576 -15.35 -21.97 -30.76
CA TYR A 576 -16.76 -21.78 -31.15
C TYR A 576 -17.43 -23.10 -31.53
N LYS A 577 -16.81 -23.91 -32.42
CA LYS A 577 -17.41 -25.20 -32.84
C LYS A 577 -17.67 -26.13 -31.67
N GLY A 578 -16.74 -26.19 -30.71
CA GLY A 578 -16.86 -27.02 -29.51
C GLY A 578 -17.96 -26.55 -28.55
N LEU A 579 -18.22 -25.25 -28.48
CA LEU A 579 -19.11 -24.61 -27.49
C LEU A 579 -20.28 -23.84 -28.11
N LYS A 580 -20.63 -24.10 -29.37
CA LYS A 580 -21.65 -23.35 -30.15
C LYS A 580 -23.08 -23.37 -29.61
N GLN A 581 -23.36 -24.19 -28.58
CA GLN A 581 -24.65 -24.23 -27.88
C GLN A 581 -24.64 -23.38 -26.60
N ASN A 582 -23.47 -22.92 -26.16
CA ASN A 582 -23.33 -22.05 -25.00
C ASN A 582 -23.45 -20.59 -25.46
N GLU A 583 -24.57 -19.97 -25.12
CA GLU A 583 -24.92 -18.60 -25.51
C GLU A 583 -23.85 -17.58 -25.12
N GLU A 584 -23.38 -17.60 -23.86
CA GLU A 584 -22.39 -16.63 -23.36
C GLU A 584 -21.03 -16.76 -24.07
N VAL A 585 -20.60 -17.98 -24.42
CA VAL A 585 -19.37 -18.20 -25.19
C VAL A 585 -19.50 -17.66 -26.60
N VAL A 586 -20.63 -17.93 -27.26
CA VAL A 586 -20.90 -17.50 -28.64
C VAL A 586 -20.94 -15.97 -28.73
N GLU A 587 -21.59 -15.32 -27.77
CA GLU A 587 -21.61 -13.86 -27.64
C GLU A 587 -20.19 -13.28 -27.61
N ASN A 588 -19.36 -13.75 -26.68
CA ASN A 588 -18.03 -13.17 -26.47
C ASN A 588 -17.04 -13.49 -27.59
N ILE A 589 -17.20 -14.62 -28.30
CA ILE A 589 -16.47 -14.88 -29.55
C ILE A 589 -16.92 -13.93 -30.66
N CYS A 590 -18.22 -13.66 -30.79
CA CYS A 590 -18.72 -12.72 -31.79
C CYS A 590 -18.22 -11.29 -31.52
N VAL A 591 -18.17 -10.86 -30.26
CA VAL A 591 -17.59 -9.58 -29.85
C VAL A 591 -16.10 -9.52 -30.20
N LEU A 592 -15.32 -10.55 -29.85
CA LEU A 592 -13.90 -10.59 -30.20
C LEU A 592 -13.67 -10.49 -31.71
N PHE A 593 -14.45 -11.21 -32.52
CA PHE A 593 -14.38 -11.08 -33.98
C PHE A 593 -14.82 -9.70 -34.48
N SER A 594 -15.77 -9.03 -33.83
CA SER A 594 -16.17 -7.67 -34.21
C SER A 594 -15.13 -6.62 -33.89
N GLU A 595 -14.24 -6.85 -32.93
CA GLU A 595 -13.10 -5.97 -32.67
C GLU A 595 -11.92 -6.28 -33.59
N LEU A 596 -11.61 -7.56 -33.83
CA LEU A 596 -10.50 -7.97 -34.71
C LEU A 596 -10.70 -7.53 -36.18
N VAL A 597 -11.94 -7.56 -36.69
CA VAL A 597 -12.25 -7.22 -38.09
C VAL A 597 -12.04 -5.74 -38.44
N GLU A 598 -11.89 -4.88 -37.43
CA GLU A 598 -11.65 -3.44 -37.62
C GLU A 598 -10.26 -3.16 -38.21
N TYR A 599 -9.31 -4.10 -38.09
CA TYR A 599 -7.95 -3.99 -38.63
C TYR A 599 -7.87 -4.60 -40.03
N ASP A 600 -7.39 -3.84 -41.01
CA ASP A 600 -7.44 -4.23 -42.43
C ASP A 600 -6.62 -5.50 -42.73
N GLU A 601 -5.41 -5.63 -42.18
CA GLU A 601 -4.56 -6.81 -42.39
C GLU A 601 -5.19 -8.08 -41.79
N ILE A 602 -5.80 -7.95 -40.61
CA ILE A 602 -6.53 -9.01 -39.92
C ILE A 602 -7.77 -9.44 -40.71
N ARG A 603 -8.48 -8.46 -41.29
CA ARG A 603 -9.70 -8.70 -42.05
C ARG A 603 -9.47 -9.62 -43.24
N GLU A 604 -8.35 -9.46 -43.95
CA GLU A 604 -7.97 -10.33 -45.07
C GLU A 604 -7.79 -11.78 -44.62
N GLU A 605 -7.11 -11.98 -43.49
CA GLU A 605 -6.90 -13.31 -42.91
C GLU A 605 -8.21 -13.94 -42.44
N MET A 606 -9.06 -13.18 -41.74
CA MET A 606 -10.40 -13.62 -41.32
C MET A 606 -11.28 -14.03 -42.51
N ALA A 607 -11.19 -13.30 -43.63
CA ALA A 607 -11.88 -13.65 -44.87
C ALA A 607 -11.35 -14.97 -45.45
N SER A 608 -10.02 -15.15 -45.46
CA SER A 608 -9.36 -16.37 -45.95
C SER A 608 -9.75 -17.62 -45.15
N LEU A 609 -9.86 -17.50 -43.82
CA LEU A 609 -10.27 -18.57 -42.90
C LEU A 609 -11.79 -18.75 -42.82
N LYS A 610 -12.55 -17.95 -43.57
CA LYS A 610 -14.02 -18.02 -43.64
C LYS A 610 -14.73 -17.76 -42.31
N VAL A 611 -14.23 -16.82 -41.51
CA VAL A 611 -14.87 -16.41 -40.23
C VAL A 611 -16.34 -15.98 -40.44
N HIS A 612 -16.69 -15.44 -41.61
CA HIS A 612 -18.08 -15.11 -41.97
C HIS A 612 -19.06 -16.28 -41.82
N THR A 613 -18.61 -17.53 -42.00
CA THR A 613 -19.47 -18.71 -41.82
C THR A 613 -19.84 -18.94 -40.36
N VAL A 614 -18.89 -18.73 -39.44
CA VAL A 614 -19.10 -18.82 -37.98
C VAL A 614 -20.08 -17.73 -37.53
N LEU A 615 -19.86 -16.49 -37.96
CA LEU A 615 -20.73 -15.36 -37.61
C LEU A 615 -22.17 -15.54 -38.14
N ALA A 616 -22.33 -16.08 -39.36
CA ALA A 616 -23.64 -16.38 -39.93
C ALA A 616 -24.34 -17.52 -39.18
N GLU A 617 -23.61 -18.59 -38.81
CA GLU A 617 -24.17 -19.69 -38.00
C GLU A 617 -24.60 -19.19 -36.62
N ALA A 618 -23.79 -18.34 -35.96
CA ALA A 618 -24.10 -17.78 -34.65
C ALA A 618 -25.43 -16.99 -34.67
N LYS A 619 -25.63 -16.13 -35.67
CA LYS A 619 -26.90 -15.39 -35.86
C LYS A 619 -28.09 -16.30 -36.12
N MET A 620 -27.88 -17.41 -36.83
CA MET A 620 -28.95 -18.36 -37.13
C MET A 620 -29.33 -19.19 -35.91
N ASN A 621 -28.35 -19.55 -35.08
CA ASN A 621 -28.56 -20.30 -33.85
C ASN A 621 -29.20 -19.45 -32.74
N PHE A 622 -28.89 -18.15 -32.69
CA PHE A 622 -29.39 -17.21 -31.67
C PHE A 622 -30.07 -15.97 -32.28
N PRO A 623 -31.17 -16.13 -33.04
CA PRO A 623 -31.75 -15.05 -33.84
C PRO A 623 -32.39 -13.92 -33.03
N THR A 624 -32.67 -14.14 -31.74
CA THR A 624 -33.31 -13.18 -30.84
C THR A 624 -32.37 -12.59 -29.80
N ASN A 625 -31.12 -13.06 -29.72
CA ASN A 625 -30.13 -12.51 -28.80
C ASN A 625 -29.38 -11.37 -29.50
N GLU A 626 -29.70 -10.13 -29.11
CA GLU A 626 -29.08 -8.92 -29.67
C GLU A 626 -27.59 -8.78 -29.32
N GLU A 627 -27.14 -9.32 -28.19
CA GLU A 627 -25.74 -9.33 -27.75
C GLU A 627 -24.88 -10.24 -28.65
N ILE A 628 -25.48 -11.24 -29.32
CA ILE A 628 -24.83 -12.05 -30.37
C ILE A 628 -25.04 -11.43 -31.76
N VAL A 629 -26.30 -11.08 -32.08
CA VAL A 629 -26.69 -10.66 -33.44
C VAL A 629 -26.02 -9.34 -33.84
N THR A 630 -25.90 -8.39 -32.91
CA THR A 630 -25.31 -7.07 -33.16
C THR A 630 -23.83 -7.15 -33.54
N PRO A 631 -22.92 -7.71 -32.71
CA PRO A 631 -21.51 -7.82 -33.06
C PRO A 631 -21.30 -8.70 -34.30
N ALA A 632 -22.04 -9.81 -34.42
CA ALA A 632 -21.92 -10.69 -35.59
C ALA A 632 -22.34 -10.00 -36.90
N ALA A 633 -23.41 -9.20 -36.88
CA ALA A 633 -23.83 -8.42 -38.04
C ALA A 633 -22.81 -7.33 -38.38
N SER A 634 -22.28 -6.62 -37.38
CA SER A 634 -21.23 -5.60 -37.57
C SER A 634 -20.01 -6.20 -38.25
N ALA A 635 -19.52 -7.35 -37.76
CA ALA A 635 -18.35 -8.01 -38.33
C ALA A 635 -18.59 -8.53 -39.76
N LEU A 636 -19.78 -9.07 -40.05
CA LEU A 636 -20.15 -9.51 -41.39
C LEU A 636 -20.17 -8.37 -42.42
N VAL A 637 -20.64 -7.18 -42.02
CA VAL A 637 -20.63 -6.00 -42.90
C VAL A 637 -19.21 -5.59 -43.25
N MET A 638 -18.30 -5.58 -42.26
CA MET A 638 -16.89 -5.23 -42.49
C MET A 638 -16.19 -6.26 -43.38
N LEU A 639 -16.41 -7.57 -43.16
CA LEU A 639 -15.89 -8.64 -44.02
C LEU A 639 -16.42 -8.57 -45.46
N GLY A 640 -17.60 -7.98 -45.67
CA GLY A 640 -18.21 -7.76 -46.99
C GLY A 640 -17.72 -6.50 -47.72
N GLY A 641 -16.74 -5.76 -47.17
CA GLY A 641 -16.21 -4.53 -47.76
C GLY A 641 -16.97 -3.26 -47.39
N GLY A 642 -17.82 -3.30 -46.36
CA GLY A 642 -18.48 -2.11 -45.81
C GLY A 642 -17.51 -1.23 -44.99
N SER A 643 -17.79 0.07 -44.89
CA SER A 643 -17.09 1.00 -44.00
C SER A 643 -18.00 1.44 -42.86
N ARG A 644 -17.54 1.40 -41.61
CA ARG A 644 -18.25 2.04 -40.48
C ARG A 644 -18.31 3.55 -40.69
N SER A 645 -19.51 4.13 -40.73
CA SER A 645 -19.70 5.58 -40.65
C SER A 645 -19.40 6.04 -39.22
N GLY A 646 -18.15 6.43 -38.98
CA GLY A 646 -17.68 6.95 -37.70
C GLY A 646 -17.08 5.86 -36.81
N ARG A 647 -15.77 5.98 -36.52
CA ARG A 647 -15.21 5.42 -35.29
C ARG A 647 -16.13 5.85 -34.15
N ARG A 648 -16.58 4.91 -33.31
CA ARG A 648 -16.97 5.30 -31.96
C ARG A 648 -15.74 5.99 -31.38
N GLY A 649 -15.75 7.32 -31.30
CA GLY A 649 -14.72 8.03 -30.55
C GLY A 649 -14.78 7.46 -29.15
N SER A 650 -13.73 6.75 -28.74
CA SER A 650 -13.51 6.15 -27.41
C SER A 650 -14.82 6.05 -26.62
N SER A 651 -15.71 5.11 -26.97
CA SER A 651 -16.87 4.90 -26.11
C SER A 651 -16.28 4.44 -24.78
N ALA A 652 -16.54 5.21 -23.72
CA ALA A 652 -16.03 4.90 -22.39
C ALA A 652 -16.30 3.42 -22.11
N ARG A 653 -15.24 2.61 -22.04
CA ARG A 653 -15.33 1.18 -21.76
C ARG A 653 -16.10 1.04 -20.45
N SER A 654 -17.33 0.53 -20.52
CA SER A 654 -18.21 0.51 -19.36
C SER A 654 -17.84 -0.66 -18.49
N ARG A 655 -17.37 -0.38 -17.27
CA ARG A 655 -17.02 -1.42 -16.29
C ARG A 655 -18.23 -2.31 -15.99
N PRO A 656 -18.04 -3.63 -15.87
CA PRO A 656 -19.14 -4.57 -15.65
C PRO A 656 -19.78 -4.35 -14.28
N ARG A 657 -20.97 -3.74 -14.23
CA ARG A 657 -21.70 -3.48 -12.98
C ARG A 657 -22.49 -4.69 -12.45
N SER A 658 -22.56 -5.79 -13.21
CA SER A 658 -23.49 -6.90 -12.93
C SER A 658 -22.88 -8.31 -12.88
N ALA A 659 -21.57 -8.48 -13.08
CA ALA A 659 -20.98 -9.82 -13.20
C ALA A 659 -20.59 -10.49 -11.86
N ALA A 660 -20.54 -9.75 -10.75
CA ALA A 660 -20.17 -10.29 -9.43
C ALA A 660 -21.33 -10.99 -8.67
N ARG A 661 -22.56 -11.01 -9.23
CA ARG A 661 -23.77 -11.50 -8.55
C ARG A 661 -24.32 -12.85 -9.07
N LYS A 662 -23.60 -13.59 -9.93
CA LYS A 662 -24.03 -14.93 -10.39
C LYS A 662 -22.95 -15.98 -10.33
#